data_AF-A0A7C7JGN0-F1
#
_entry.id   AF-A0A7C7JGN0-F1
#
_cell.length_a   1.000
_cell.length_b   1.000
_cell.length_c   1.000
_cell.angle_alpha   90.00
_cell.angle_beta   90.00
_cell.angle_gamma   90.00
#
_symmetry.space_group_name_H-M   'P 1'
#
loop_
_entity.id
_entity.type
_entity.pdbx_description
1 polymer ?
#
loop_
_entity_poly.entity_id
_entity_poly.type
_entity_poly.pdbx_seq_one_letter_code
_entity_poly.pdbx_strand_id
1 'polypeptide(L)'
;MRRLLHSAFLLATVFTISLIQVNVNQTFAQGGYWSDVVVRAADELPTIQPATYRTVAIDLESIKQVLNAAPLESSRSNISAKNSNSIIELPMPDGTMESFSFVNSPVMAPELAAKYPEIQVYLGQGIDNPASIVRFDLTPQGFHAMILRSKSTVYIDPYTTGDLTKCISYTKASFYEATDKQHEGCIVEDEGLSYLAPKKGKNSTSTPEAPGSKGQVLQMGMQKNLMTSNGTILRTYRLALACTGEYAAYHGGTDVGVMSAMNTSMARVNGVFERDVCIRMVLVPNNNNLIFFNSGSDPYSNGNGSAMLAQNQTTCDDVIGYNNYDIGHVFSTGGGGVAYLQAPCGGNKAGGVTGQTAPVNDPFDIDYVSHEMGHQWGANHTQNNSCNRSSGAAFEPGSASTIMGYAGICSPNLQPNSDDHFHNHSINEMISFTVNGGGNSCSIPFDTNNNIPTVVAHGGGSTIPANTPFELIATGNDSDGDPITYNWEEYDLGPSTAGGDNNLTNPSGNQPIFRSWSSTTSATRVFPRITDLVNGTTTIGEHMPTYSRGLQFKCSVRDNRAGGGAFTDDLISISVDGNSGPFVVTSPNSGSIPNGFATITWDVAGTDAAPVNCTTVEILLSTDGGYSFPTQLASGVTNDGSAVVLIPDITTTTARFKIKGEGNVFFDISNSNVIITQGVGGSDWDIALQGVSGLTSTDCGTAVSPVITVVNLGVQTITEFTTTYTIGGGGASTQTWVGSLTSGMSVDIAVCPNGDQCIDLGPGTHVINANVSLGMGSGPDDNLSNNVSNNSFTVSGGSDVTLTLLTDSYPGETTWSVTDANGLVIWSGGPYFSSETVYTEAACISYGCYTLSVFDSYGDGMSYGGVTGDYQLVDAAGNVLAQIVDGGAFGTQADHPFCIESPVIEGCTDPNATNYDPNATVDDGTCYNATPGCTDSNACNYDVLANTDDGSCTYPPGPFLDCAGMCLFDADGDGVCDENEIPGCQDPTACNYDFVATDPGSCVFALPGYNCEGVALCPLDLNNNGAIEVGDLLIILADFGCTNACNGDVNGDGVVTVSDILNILSSFGEFCQ
;
A
#
# COMPACT_ATOMS: atom_id res chain seq x y z
N MET A 1 -49.77 -52.37 48.31
CA MET A 1 -51.23 -52.24 48.48
C MET A 1 -51.49 -51.18 49.54
N ARG A 2 -52.11 -50.06 49.17
CA ARG A 2 -52.82 -49.08 50.03
C ARG A 2 -52.02 -48.32 51.12
N ARG A 3 -51.95 -47.00 50.89
CA ARG A 3 -52.29 -45.90 51.82
C ARG A 3 -51.62 -45.88 53.21
N LEU A 4 -50.84 -44.84 53.51
CA LEU A 4 -51.21 -43.71 54.40
C LEU A 4 -49.97 -42.95 54.96
N LEU A 5 -50.16 -41.63 55.09
CA LEU A 5 -49.60 -40.68 56.08
C LEU A 5 -48.21 -40.06 55.86
N HIS A 6 -48.25 -38.72 55.76
CA HIS A 6 -47.27 -37.70 56.18
C HIS A 6 -45.88 -37.62 55.50
N SER A 7 -45.50 -36.35 55.27
CA SER A 7 -44.14 -35.81 55.16
C SER A 7 -43.46 -35.80 53.78
N ALA A 8 -42.97 -34.59 53.47
CA ALA A 8 -41.66 -34.26 52.91
C ALA A 8 -41.31 -34.60 51.44
N PHE A 9 -40.75 -33.56 50.79
CA PHE A 9 -39.72 -33.56 49.74
C PHE A 9 -40.08 -34.02 48.31
N LEU A 10 -39.91 -33.04 47.38
CA LEU A 10 -39.24 -33.14 46.08
C LEU A 10 -39.53 -34.35 45.16
N LEU A 11 -40.19 -34.12 44.01
CA LEU A 11 -39.61 -34.19 42.66
C LEU A 11 -40.67 -34.08 41.54
N ALA A 12 -40.25 -33.42 40.44
CA ALA A 12 -40.54 -33.74 39.04
C ALA A 12 -41.90 -33.36 38.39
N THR A 13 -41.86 -32.16 37.78
CA THR A 13 -42.11 -31.85 36.35
C THR A 13 -43.51 -31.70 35.75
N VAL A 14 -43.55 -30.68 34.88
CA VAL A 14 -44.50 -30.31 33.81
C VAL A 14 -45.70 -29.47 34.25
N PHE A 15 -45.53 -28.14 34.26
CA PHE A 15 -46.49 -27.22 33.65
C PHE A 15 -45.80 -25.91 33.24
N THR A 16 -45.63 -25.77 31.93
CA THR A 16 -45.26 -24.57 31.20
C THR A 16 -46.40 -23.54 31.26
N ILE A 17 -46.14 -22.38 31.86
CA ILE A 17 -46.85 -21.13 31.56
C ILE A 17 -45.77 -20.08 31.29
N SER A 18 -45.67 -19.69 30.02
CA SER A 18 -44.76 -18.68 29.50
C SER A 18 -44.97 -17.34 30.20
N LEU A 19 -43.99 -16.94 31.01
CA LEU A 19 -43.71 -15.54 31.27
C LEU A 19 -43.06 -14.98 30.01
N ILE A 20 -43.85 -14.24 29.22
CA ILE A 20 -43.32 -13.33 28.21
C ILE A 20 -42.63 -12.22 29.00
N GLN A 21 -41.35 -12.40 29.31
CA GLN A 21 -40.43 -11.28 29.47
C GLN A 21 -40.20 -10.74 28.06
N VAL A 22 -40.84 -9.62 27.77
CA VAL A 22 -40.48 -8.81 26.62
C VAL A 22 -39.06 -8.29 26.93
N ASN A 23 -38.04 -8.99 26.39
CA ASN A 23 -36.72 -8.40 26.22
C ASN A 23 -36.87 -7.30 25.17
N VAL A 24 -37.14 -6.08 25.63
CA VAL A 24 -37.04 -4.91 24.78
C VAL A 24 -35.55 -4.59 24.67
N ASN A 25 -34.86 -5.22 23.72
CA ASN A 25 -33.61 -4.67 23.19
C ASN A 25 -34.00 -3.43 22.38
N GLN A 26 -34.11 -2.26 23.03
CA GLN A 26 -34.19 -0.99 22.30
C GLN A 26 -32.77 -0.61 21.88
N THR A 27 -32.43 -0.96 20.65
CA THR A 27 -31.39 -0.26 19.89
C THR A 27 -31.90 1.16 19.62
N PHE A 28 -31.47 2.14 20.41
CA PHE A 28 -31.71 3.56 20.11
C PHE A 28 -30.67 4.03 19.08
N ALA A 29 -30.91 3.72 17.81
CA ALA A 29 -30.48 4.61 16.74
C ALA A 29 -31.61 5.64 16.57
N GLN A 30 -31.47 6.82 17.16
CA GLN A 30 -32.36 7.95 16.92
C GLN A 30 -31.57 8.98 16.10
N GLY A 31 -31.59 8.84 14.78
CA GLY A 31 -31.28 9.94 13.87
C GLY A 31 -32.51 10.85 13.76
N GLY A 32 -32.31 12.18 13.78
CA GLY A 32 -33.40 13.15 13.62
C GLY A 32 -33.36 14.41 14.48
N TYR A 33 -32.30 14.67 15.25
CA TYR A 33 -32.17 15.90 16.05
C TYR A 33 -31.69 17.11 15.25
N TRP A 34 -31.10 16.86 14.08
CA TRP A 34 -30.48 17.88 13.26
C TRP A 34 -31.32 18.12 12.01
N SER A 35 -31.50 19.39 11.65
CA SER A 35 -32.13 19.75 10.38
C SER A 35 -31.39 20.92 9.73
N ASP A 36 -31.15 20.84 8.42
CA ASP A 36 -30.47 21.91 7.69
C ASP A 36 -31.29 23.20 7.69
N VAL A 37 -30.64 24.31 7.97
CA VAL A 37 -31.26 25.64 7.99
C VAL A 37 -30.64 26.51 6.92
N VAL A 38 -31.49 27.06 6.05
CA VAL A 38 -31.06 28.10 5.10
C VAL A 38 -31.04 29.44 5.83
N VAL A 39 -29.84 29.97 6.06
CA VAL A 39 -29.64 31.32 6.60
C VAL A 39 -30.02 32.34 5.52
N ARG A 40 -30.89 33.29 5.86
CA ARG A 40 -31.34 34.37 4.97
C ARG A 40 -30.45 35.59 5.16
N ALA A 41 -30.34 36.45 4.15
CA ALA A 41 -29.55 37.68 4.23
C ALA A 41 -29.99 38.70 5.31
N ALA A 42 -31.12 38.46 5.99
CA ALA A 42 -31.64 39.27 7.09
C ALA A 42 -31.33 38.67 8.47
N ASP A 43 -30.76 37.48 8.55
CA ASP A 43 -30.37 36.84 9.81
C ASP A 43 -29.07 37.46 10.33
N GLU A 44 -28.90 37.51 11.66
CA GLU A 44 -27.64 37.93 12.27
C GLU A 44 -26.51 36.98 11.85
N LEU A 45 -25.30 37.51 11.68
CA LEU A 45 -24.13 36.69 11.39
C LEU A 45 -23.80 35.78 12.58
N PRO A 46 -23.22 34.60 12.34
CA PRO A 46 -22.81 33.74 13.43
C PRO A 46 -21.73 34.43 14.28
N THR A 47 -21.70 34.10 15.58
CA THR A 47 -20.68 34.62 16.52
C THR A 47 -19.27 34.26 16.04
N ILE A 48 -19.11 33.05 15.50
CA ILE A 48 -17.88 32.57 14.87
C ILE A 48 -18.07 32.66 13.36
N GLN A 49 -17.12 33.27 12.66
CA GLN A 49 -17.23 33.55 11.23
C GLN A 49 -16.15 32.79 10.43
N PRO A 50 -16.25 31.46 10.29
CA PRO A 50 -15.37 30.71 9.41
C PRO A 50 -15.70 31.02 7.93
N ALA A 51 -14.72 30.82 7.04
CA ALA A 51 -14.86 31.08 5.60
C ALA A 51 -15.97 30.23 4.97
N THR A 52 -16.09 28.97 5.39
CA THR A 52 -17.18 28.07 5.01
C THR A 52 -17.71 27.32 6.23
N TYR A 53 -19.03 27.11 6.26
CA TYR A 53 -19.72 26.38 7.33
C TYR A 53 -21.09 25.87 6.89
N ARG A 54 -21.60 24.87 7.60
CA ARG A 54 -22.97 24.37 7.50
C ARG A 54 -23.77 24.85 8.70
N THR A 55 -24.97 25.40 8.47
CA THR A 55 -25.89 25.78 9.55
C THR A 55 -26.97 24.73 9.73
N VAL A 56 -27.15 24.29 10.97
CA VAL A 56 -28.10 23.25 11.36
C VAL A 56 -28.92 23.69 12.56
N ALA A 57 -30.21 23.37 12.58
CA ALA A 57 -31.04 23.46 13.78
C ALA A 57 -30.89 22.18 14.60
N ILE A 58 -30.95 22.32 15.92
CA ILE A 58 -30.83 21.24 16.90
C ILE A 58 -32.10 21.14 17.76
N ASP A 59 -32.68 19.94 17.84
CA ASP A 59 -33.73 19.63 18.82
C ASP A 59 -33.11 19.35 20.19
N LEU A 60 -33.03 20.41 21.00
CA LEU A 60 -32.44 20.36 22.34
C LEU A 60 -33.19 19.44 23.31
N GLU A 61 -34.49 19.23 23.17
CA GLU A 61 -35.22 18.35 24.09
C GLU A 61 -34.91 16.89 23.81
N SER A 62 -34.94 16.52 22.54
CA SER A 62 -34.66 15.16 22.09
C SER A 62 -33.19 14.79 22.33
N ILE A 63 -32.24 15.69 22.03
CA ILE A 63 -30.82 15.41 22.27
C ILE A 63 -30.53 15.25 23.77
N LYS A 64 -31.14 16.07 24.64
CA LYS A 64 -30.99 15.95 26.11
C LYS A 64 -31.45 14.59 26.63
N GLN A 65 -32.49 14.01 26.07
CA GLN A 65 -32.97 12.69 26.51
C GLN A 65 -31.92 11.60 26.24
N VAL A 66 -31.29 11.64 25.07
CA VAL A 66 -30.25 10.67 24.68
C VAL A 66 -28.97 10.88 25.47
N LEU A 67 -28.55 12.13 25.66
CA LEU A 67 -27.37 12.46 26.43
C LEU A 67 -27.49 12.09 27.91
N ASN A 68 -28.67 12.23 28.52
CA ASN A 68 -28.91 11.81 29.91
C ASN A 68 -28.98 10.29 30.11
N ALA A 69 -29.21 9.53 29.05
CA ALA A 69 -29.24 8.06 29.11
C ALA A 69 -27.85 7.44 29.00
N ALA A 70 -26.83 8.22 28.62
CA ALA A 70 -25.48 7.71 28.40
C ALA A 70 -24.84 7.21 29.70
N PRO A 71 -24.16 6.05 29.69
CA PRO A 71 -23.50 5.52 30.87
C PRO A 71 -22.28 6.37 31.22
N LEU A 72 -21.97 6.44 32.51
CA LEU A 72 -20.74 7.05 33.01
C LEU A 72 -19.53 6.17 32.66
N GLU A 73 -18.48 6.79 32.13
CA GLU A 73 -17.19 6.13 31.83
C GLU A 73 -16.63 5.43 33.08
N SER A 74 -16.19 4.18 32.93
CA SER A 74 -15.71 3.38 34.06
C SER A 74 -14.79 2.24 33.63
N SER A 75 -13.52 2.26 34.03
CA SER A 75 -12.58 1.15 33.82
C SER A 75 -13.02 -0.12 34.57
N ARG A 76 -13.46 0.04 35.83
CA ARG A 76 -13.90 -1.08 36.68
C ARG A 76 -15.04 -1.89 36.07
N SER A 77 -15.94 -1.22 35.36
CA SER A 77 -17.08 -1.86 34.68
C SER A 77 -16.85 -2.03 33.17
N ASN A 78 -15.65 -1.74 32.67
CA ASN A 78 -15.28 -1.77 31.26
C ASN A 78 -16.24 -0.96 30.34
N ILE A 79 -16.67 0.20 30.82
CA ILE A 79 -17.52 1.14 30.08
C ILE A 79 -16.63 2.24 29.50
N SER A 80 -16.49 2.24 28.17
CA SER A 80 -15.74 3.23 27.39
C SER A 80 -16.56 3.69 26.18
N ALA A 81 -16.12 4.75 25.50
CA ALA A 81 -16.76 5.22 24.27
C ALA A 81 -16.85 4.10 23.21
N LYS A 82 -15.77 3.32 23.02
CA LYS A 82 -15.68 2.21 22.07
C LYS A 82 -16.70 1.09 22.33
N ASN A 83 -17.03 0.82 23.60
CA ASN A 83 -17.93 -0.28 23.98
C ASN A 83 -19.33 0.18 24.39
N SER A 84 -19.65 1.47 24.22
CA SER A 84 -20.95 2.03 24.61
C SER A 84 -22.03 1.72 23.58
N ASN A 85 -23.24 1.42 24.06
CA ASN A 85 -24.43 1.29 23.21
C ASN A 85 -25.12 2.63 22.95
N SER A 86 -24.63 3.73 23.51
CA SER A 86 -25.19 5.07 23.28
C SER A 86 -24.58 5.63 22.00
N ILE A 87 -25.40 5.99 21.03
CA ILE A 87 -24.97 6.47 19.71
C ILE A 87 -25.55 7.87 19.48
N ILE A 88 -24.72 8.76 18.94
CA ILE A 88 -25.10 10.11 18.49
C ILE A 88 -24.62 10.34 17.07
N GLU A 89 -25.45 10.96 16.23
CA GLU A 89 -25.05 11.47 14.92
C GLU A 89 -24.71 12.94 15.03
N LEU A 90 -23.57 13.35 14.47
CA LEU A 90 -23.11 14.74 14.44
C LEU A 90 -23.06 15.26 12.99
N PRO A 91 -23.48 16.51 12.73
CA PRO A 91 -23.48 17.10 11.40
C PRO A 91 -22.07 17.52 10.97
N MET A 92 -21.64 17.03 9.81
CA MET A 92 -20.37 17.42 9.19
C MET A 92 -20.54 18.65 8.29
N PRO A 93 -19.46 19.44 8.06
CA PRO A 93 -19.50 20.64 7.23
C PRO A 93 -19.83 20.37 5.75
N ASP A 94 -19.52 19.17 5.26
CA ASP A 94 -19.74 18.76 3.87
C ASP A 94 -21.19 18.32 3.55
N GLY A 95 -22.09 18.43 4.54
CA GLY A 95 -23.49 18.02 4.40
C GLY A 95 -23.78 16.59 4.89
N THR A 96 -22.75 15.80 5.19
CA THR A 96 -22.92 14.44 5.73
C THR A 96 -23.18 14.43 7.24
N MET A 97 -23.47 13.25 7.79
CA MET A 97 -23.58 12.99 9.23
C MET A 97 -22.56 11.92 9.59
N GLU A 98 -21.94 12.01 10.77
CA GLU A 98 -21.02 10.99 11.28
C GLU A 98 -21.49 10.49 12.65
N SER A 99 -21.54 9.17 12.80
CA SER A 99 -22.04 8.49 14.00
C SER A 99 -20.92 8.20 14.99
N PHE A 100 -21.19 8.42 16.28
CA PHE A 100 -20.26 8.19 17.38
C PHE A 100 -20.90 7.35 18.48
N SER A 101 -20.22 6.31 18.94
CA SER A 101 -20.54 5.66 20.21
C SER A 101 -19.93 6.48 21.34
N PHE A 102 -20.69 6.78 22.39
CA PHE A 102 -20.26 7.77 23.39
C PHE A 102 -20.61 7.40 24.83
N VAL A 103 -19.89 8.01 25.77
CA VAL A 103 -20.09 7.89 27.22
C VAL A 103 -20.11 9.27 27.87
N ASN A 104 -20.76 9.36 29.02
CA ASN A 104 -20.61 10.54 29.88
C ASN A 104 -19.21 10.52 30.50
N SER A 105 -18.40 11.55 30.22
CA SER A 105 -17.01 11.70 30.66
C SER A 105 -16.82 13.11 31.23
N PRO A 106 -17.26 13.36 32.48
CA PRO A 106 -17.25 14.70 33.07
C PRO A 106 -15.84 15.26 33.21
N VAL A 107 -15.69 16.56 32.95
CA VAL A 107 -14.46 17.32 33.28
C VAL A 107 -14.56 18.01 34.65
N MET A 108 -15.63 17.76 35.40
CA MET A 108 -15.83 18.21 36.78
C MET A 108 -15.81 17.02 37.73
N ALA A 109 -15.23 17.21 38.92
CA ALA A 109 -15.36 16.24 40.00
C ALA A 109 -16.85 15.99 40.34
N PRO A 110 -17.22 14.79 40.83
CA PRO A 110 -18.61 14.39 41.03
C PRO A 110 -19.44 15.39 41.85
N GLU A 111 -18.86 15.99 42.89
CA GLU A 111 -19.53 16.98 43.74
C GLU A 111 -19.80 18.30 43.01
N LEU A 112 -18.87 18.74 42.16
CA LEU A 112 -19.04 19.95 41.35
C LEU A 112 -20.05 19.71 40.24
N ALA A 113 -19.98 18.55 39.55
CA ALA A 113 -20.96 18.14 38.55
C ALA A 113 -22.38 18.04 39.12
N ALA A 114 -22.53 17.58 40.38
CA ALA A 114 -23.82 17.56 41.06
C ALA A 114 -24.37 18.97 41.36
N LYS A 115 -23.51 19.99 41.46
CA LYS A 115 -23.91 21.40 41.65
C LYS A 115 -24.37 22.05 40.34
N TYR A 116 -23.84 21.60 39.20
CA TYR A 116 -24.17 22.08 37.85
C TYR A 116 -24.65 20.92 36.95
N PRO A 117 -25.77 20.25 37.28
CA PRO A 117 -26.26 19.10 36.51
C PRO A 117 -26.62 19.42 35.06
N GLU A 118 -26.81 20.70 34.74
CA GLU A 118 -27.07 21.22 33.38
C GLU A 118 -25.82 21.32 32.49
N ILE A 119 -24.62 21.09 33.03
CA ILE A 119 -23.34 21.09 32.31
C ILE A 119 -22.87 19.64 32.21
N GLN A 120 -22.92 19.06 31.02
CA GLN A 120 -22.53 17.66 30.79
C GLN A 120 -21.52 17.55 29.64
N VAL A 121 -20.45 16.77 29.86
CA VAL A 121 -19.40 16.48 28.86
C VAL A 121 -19.39 15.00 28.54
N TYR A 122 -19.14 14.73 27.26
CA TYR A 122 -19.15 13.41 26.69
C TYR A 122 -17.86 13.18 25.89
N LEU A 123 -17.52 11.91 25.78
CA LEU A 123 -16.42 11.40 24.98
C LEU A 123 -16.98 10.35 24.03
N GLY A 124 -16.60 10.42 22.75
CA GLY A 124 -17.07 9.51 21.72
C GLY A 124 -15.97 8.96 20.82
N GLN A 125 -16.20 7.75 20.32
CA GLN A 125 -15.43 7.08 19.28
C GLN A 125 -16.27 7.02 18.00
N GLY A 126 -15.67 7.32 16.84
CA GLY A 126 -16.37 7.23 15.56
C GLY A 126 -16.76 5.78 15.23
N ILE A 127 -17.95 5.61 14.65
CA ILE A 127 -18.44 4.33 14.13
C ILE A 127 -18.22 4.27 12.62
N ASP A 128 -18.61 5.33 11.91
CA ASP A 128 -18.47 5.42 10.45
C ASP A 128 -17.00 5.67 10.04
N ASN A 129 -16.27 6.41 10.88
CA ASN A 129 -14.84 6.63 10.76
C ASN A 129 -14.16 6.33 12.11
N PRO A 130 -13.66 5.11 12.33
CA PRO A 130 -13.19 4.74 13.65
C PRO A 130 -11.86 5.39 14.07
N ALA A 131 -11.19 6.14 13.18
CA ALA A 131 -10.05 7.00 13.53
C ALA A 131 -10.49 8.35 14.13
N SER A 132 -11.77 8.70 14.08
CA SER A 132 -12.31 9.94 14.66
C SER A 132 -12.59 9.78 16.15
N ILE A 133 -12.20 10.76 16.95
CA ILE A 133 -12.62 10.89 18.37
C ILE A 133 -13.30 12.23 18.58
N VAL A 134 -14.29 12.27 19.47
CA VAL A 134 -15.04 13.50 19.76
C VAL A 134 -15.10 13.79 21.25
N ARG A 135 -14.84 15.04 21.61
CA ARG A 135 -15.23 15.65 22.87
C ARG A 135 -16.37 16.62 22.59
N PHE A 136 -17.50 16.45 23.26
CA PHE A 136 -18.63 17.34 23.09
C PHE A 136 -19.35 17.58 24.41
N ASP A 137 -20.02 18.72 24.50
CA ASP A 137 -20.75 19.13 25.68
C ASP A 137 -22.09 19.73 25.32
N LEU A 138 -23.02 19.61 26.28
CA LEU A 138 -24.25 20.37 26.28
C LEU A 138 -24.31 21.16 27.58
N THR A 139 -24.33 22.48 27.45
CA THR A 139 -24.35 23.42 28.57
C THR A 139 -25.48 24.45 28.37
N PRO A 140 -25.75 25.30 29.37
CA PRO A 140 -26.61 26.47 29.19
C PRO A 140 -26.16 27.44 28.11
N GLN A 141 -24.90 27.37 27.65
CA GLN A 141 -24.39 28.16 26.52
C GLN A 141 -24.59 27.48 25.16
N GLY A 142 -25.08 26.23 25.12
CA GLY A 142 -25.41 25.52 23.90
C GLY A 142 -24.68 24.17 23.76
N PHE A 143 -24.77 23.60 22.56
CA PHE A 143 -24.07 22.36 22.19
C PHE A 143 -22.74 22.72 21.52
N HIS A 144 -21.64 22.15 22.02
CA HIS A 144 -20.31 22.31 21.45
C HIS A 144 -19.69 20.94 21.17
N ALA A 145 -18.94 20.79 20.08
CA ALA A 145 -18.18 19.58 19.79
C ALA A 145 -16.84 19.89 19.12
N MET A 146 -15.83 19.10 19.44
CA MET A 146 -14.53 19.04 18.76
C MET A 146 -14.29 17.59 18.33
N ILE A 147 -14.24 17.39 17.02
CA ILE A 147 -14.06 16.08 16.39
C ILE A 147 -12.66 16.03 15.80
N LEU A 148 -11.76 15.34 16.48
CA LEU A 148 -10.40 15.09 16.05
C LEU A 148 -10.43 13.93 15.06
N ARG A 149 -9.95 14.16 13.84
CA ARG A 149 -10.01 13.20 12.72
C ARG A 149 -8.86 13.41 11.75
N SER A 150 -8.68 12.46 10.82
CA SER A 150 -7.72 12.63 9.73
C SER A 150 -8.07 13.84 8.84
N LYS A 151 -7.04 14.52 8.32
CA LYS A 151 -7.08 15.76 7.51
C LYS A 151 -7.35 17.05 8.28
N SER A 152 -8.53 17.23 8.90
CA SER A 152 -8.88 18.47 9.57
C SER A 152 -9.93 18.26 10.66
N THR A 153 -9.68 18.86 11.82
CA THR A 153 -10.61 18.87 12.94
C THR A 153 -11.87 19.65 12.61
N VAL A 154 -13.00 19.09 13.04
CA VAL A 154 -14.34 19.68 12.85
C VAL A 154 -14.85 20.20 14.18
N TYR A 155 -15.39 21.41 14.15
CA TYR A 155 -16.05 22.05 15.28
C TYR A 155 -17.54 22.18 15.02
N ILE A 156 -18.33 22.00 16.07
CA ILE A 156 -19.75 22.35 16.10
C ILE A 156 -19.93 23.32 17.25
N ASP A 157 -20.44 24.51 16.96
CA ASP A 157 -20.64 25.56 17.96
C ASP A 157 -22.01 26.24 17.77
N PRO A 158 -22.59 26.84 18.83
CA PRO A 158 -23.82 27.62 18.72
C PRO A 158 -23.71 28.72 17.68
N TYR A 159 -24.76 28.92 16.90
CA TYR A 159 -24.79 29.92 15.82
C TYR A 159 -24.64 31.34 16.39
N THR A 160 -25.40 31.67 17.42
CA THR A 160 -25.26 32.92 18.19
C THR A 160 -25.44 32.66 19.68
N THR A 161 -24.96 33.56 20.53
CA THR A 161 -25.14 33.47 21.99
C THR A 161 -26.61 33.61 22.43
N GLY A 162 -27.50 34.09 21.56
CA GLY A 162 -28.93 34.29 21.84
C GLY A 162 -29.88 33.21 21.27
N ASP A 163 -29.43 32.43 20.28
CA ASP A 163 -30.22 31.35 19.65
C ASP A 163 -29.48 30.02 19.77
N LEU A 164 -29.79 29.28 20.85
CA LEU A 164 -29.22 27.96 21.13
C LEU A 164 -29.85 26.84 20.31
N THR A 165 -30.87 27.14 19.49
CA THR A 165 -31.55 26.14 18.65
C THR A 165 -30.87 25.95 17.30
N LYS A 166 -29.78 26.68 17.04
CA LYS A 166 -28.97 26.58 15.82
C LYS A 166 -27.50 26.45 16.16
N CYS A 167 -26.81 25.62 15.39
CA CYS A 167 -25.37 25.45 15.42
C CYS A 167 -24.77 25.71 14.04
N ILE A 168 -23.48 25.99 14.02
CA ILE A 168 -22.64 25.91 12.83
C ILE A 168 -21.71 24.70 12.96
N SER A 169 -21.50 24.00 11.85
CA SER A 169 -20.48 22.95 11.71
C SER A 169 -19.45 23.40 10.70
N TYR A 170 -18.18 23.43 11.07
CA TYR A 170 -17.10 23.95 10.24
C TYR A 170 -15.77 23.24 10.50
N THR A 171 -14.84 23.33 9.56
CA THR A 171 -13.48 22.80 9.74
C THR A 171 -12.56 23.86 10.32
N LYS A 172 -11.56 23.44 11.09
CA LYS A 172 -10.48 24.30 11.58
C LYS A 172 -9.84 25.11 10.44
N ALA A 173 -9.57 24.45 9.31
CA ALA A 173 -9.02 25.11 8.12
C ALA A 173 -9.91 26.27 7.62
N SER A 174 -11.23 26.06 7.54
CA SER A 174 -12.17 27.11 7.14
C SER A 174 -12.19 28.28 8.12
N PHE A 175 -12.02 28.01 9.41
CA PHE A 175 -11.94 29.06 10.41
C PHE A 175 -10.67 29.91 10.23
N TYR A 176 -9.50 29.29 10.09
CA TYR A 176 -8.23 29.99 9.89
C TYR A 176 -8.12 30.77 8.58
N GLU A 177 -8.87 30.38 7.54
CA GLU A 177 -8.96 31.18 6.30
C GLU A 177 -9.65 32.53 6.51
N ALA A 178 -10.50 32.67 7.53
CA ALA A 178 -11.31 33.86 7.76
C ALA A 178 -10.83 34.72 8.95
N THR A 179 -9.89 34.22 9.75
CA THR A 179 -9.46 34.89 10.99
C THR A 179 -7.96 35.09 11.06
N ASP A 180 -7.55 36.27 11.52
CA ASP A 180 -6.17 36.53 11.95
C ASP A 180 -6.07 36.37 13.47
N LYS A 181 -5.02 35.69 13.96
CA LYS A 181 -4.76 35.56 15.39
C LYS A 181 -4.55 36.92 16.05
N GLN A 182 -5.24 37.16 17.15
CA GLN A 182 -5.02 38.37 17.94
C GLN A 182 -3.68 38.28 18.68
N HIS A 183 -2.80 39.26 18.46
CA HIS A 183 -1.42 39.22 18.93
C HIS A 183 -1.33 39.64 20.41
N GLU A 184 -1.58 38.71 21.33
CA GLU A 184 -1.14 38.81 22.74
C GLU A 184 0.02 37.81 22.93
N GLY A 185 1.18 38.25 23.44
CA GLY A 185 2.39 37.42 23.47
C GLY A 185 2.35 36.25 24.47
N CYS A 186 3.19 35.23 24.26
CA CYS A 186 3.42 34.09 25.16
C CYS A 186 4.84 34.13 25.76
N ILE A 187 5.00 33.72 27.03
CA ILE A 187 6.29 33.73 27.77
C ILE A 187 6.40 32.48 28.66
N VAL A 188 7.61 31.99 28.93
CA VAL A 188 7.88 30.91 29.91
C VAL A 188 8.86 31.42 30.98
N GLU A 189 8.62 31.08 32.25
CA GLU A 189 9.54 31.41 33.35
C GLU A 189 10.23 30.16 33.95
N ASP A 190 11.55 30.11 33.83
CA ASP A 190 12.41 29.05 34.39
C ASP A 190 12.79 29.38 35.86
N GLU A 191 11.97 28.98 36.83
CA GLU A 191 12.35 29.04 38.25
C GLU A 191 13.10 27.76 38.68
N GLY A 192 14.44 27.83 38.76
CA GLY A 192 15.21 27.14 39.80
C GLY A 192 15.26 25.59 39.85
N LEU A 193 14.70 24.84 38.90
CA LEU A 193 14.75 23.36 38.89
C LEU A 193 16.00 22.82 38.19
N SER A 194 17.18 23.12 38.75
CA SER A 194 18.49 22.67 38.25
C SER A 194 18.85 21.21 38.57
N TYR A 195 17.89 20.32 38.86
CA TYR A 195 18.20 18.96 39.32
C TYR A 195 17.72 17.81 38.47
N LEU A 196 16.90 18.00 37.42
CA LEU A 196 16.59 16.93 36.46
C LEU A 196 16.45 17.39 34.99
N ALA A 197 16.98 18.56 34.62
CA ALA A 197 17.42 18.74 33.24
C ALA A 197 18.52 17.69 32.96
N PRO A 198 18.59 17.09 31.76
CA PRO A 198 19.83 16.45 31.33
C PRO A 198 20.94 17.46 31.62
N LYS A 199 21.93 17.06 32.41
CA LYS A 199 23.05 17.93 32.83
C LYS A 199 23.38 18.86 31.66
N LYS A 200 23.44 20.18 31.88
CA LYS A 200 24.13 21.12 30.97
C LYS A 200 25.51 20.53 30.69
N GLY A 201 25.59 19.72 29.64
CA GLY A 201 26.80 19.08 29.19
C GLY A 201 27.72 20.20 28.80
N LYS A 202 28.85 20.31 29.49
CA LYS A 202 29.93 21.20 29.14
C LYS A 202 30.21 21.06 27.64
N ASN A 203 30.22 22.19 26.94
CA ASN A 203 30.77 22.37 25.60
C ASN A 203 30.42 21.26 24.58
N SER A 204 29.30 21.41 23.90
CA SER A 204 29.35 21.24 22.45
C SER A 204 29.45 22.62 21.81
N THR A 205 30.66 23.14 21.77
CA THR A 205 31.05 24.24 20.89
C THR A 205 31.39 23.73 19.48
N SER A 206 30.88 22.57 19.06
CA SER A 206 30.93 22.22 17.63
C SER A 206 29.80 22.94 16.94
N THR A 207 30.04 24.20 16.58
CA THR A 207 29.42 24.81 15.42
C THR A 207 29.54 23.83 14.25
N PRO A 208 28.44 23.37 13.62
CA PRO A 208 28.50 22.93 12.25
C PRO A 208 28.97 24.14 11.44
N GLU A 209 29.93 23.89 10.57
CA GLU A 209 30.84 24.86 9.99
C GLU A 209 30.14 26.02 9.27
N ALA A 210 30.86 27.15 9.23
CA ALA A 210 30.56 28.27 8.36
C ALA A 210 30.40 27.81 6.88
N PRO A 211 29.59 28.52 6.07
CA PRO A 211 29.36 28.19 4.67
C PRO A 211 30.68 28.33 3.88
N GLY A 212 31.31 27.20 3.55
CA GLY A 212 32.59 27.22 2.83
C GLY A 212 33.14 25.88 2.35
N SER A 213 32.78 24.75 2.95
CA SER A 213 33.28 23.43 2.54
C SER A 213 32.30 22.72 1.58
N LYS A 214 32.38 23.06 0.29
CA LYS A 214 31.82 22.20 -0.76
C LYS A 214 32.61 20.88 -0.78
N GLY A 215 32.08 19.80 -0.20
CA GLY A 215 32.64 18.47 -0.47
C GLY A 215 32.60 17.38 0.60
N GLN A 216 31.84 17.50 1.70
CA GLN A 216 31.68 16.37 2.64
C GLN A 216 30.20 16.10 2.93
N VAL A 217 29.74 14.88 2.65
CA VAL A 217 28.44 14.38 3.12
C VAL A 217 28.52 14.28 4.64
N LEU A 218 27.77 15.13 5.34
CA LEU A 218 27.77 15.17 6.80
C LEU A 218 26.78 14.11 7.32
N GLN A 219 27.26 12.91 7.62
CA GLN A 219 26.51 11.98 8.48
C GLN A 219 26.46 12.57 9.89
N MET A 220 25.28 12.98 10.33
CA MET A 220 25.05 13.24 11.75
C MET A 220 25.11 11.92 12.51
N GLY A 221 25.95 11.85 13.55
CA GLY A 221 25.97 10.69 14.44
C GLY A 221 24.59 10.46 15.04
N MET A 222 24.07 9.23 14.94
CA MET A 222 22.79 8.82 15.50
C MET A 222 22.70 9.25 16.96
N GLN A 223 21.77 10.16 17.29
CA GLN A 223 21.34 10.32 18.68
C GLN A 223 20.58 9.07 19.07
N LYS A 224 21.01 8.45 20.18
CA LYS A 224 20.50 7.20 20.74
C LYS A 224 18.97 7.08 20.62
N ASN A 225 18.48 6.02 19.98
CA ASN A 225 17.07 5.64 19.83
C ASN A 225 16.32 5.66 21.17
N LEU A 226 15.76 6.81 21.56
CA LEU A 226 14.65 6.83 22.51
C LEU A 226 13.37 6.83 21.70
N MET A 227 12.90 5.63 21.33
CA MET A 227 11.48 5.44 21.03
C MET A 227 10.71 5.81 22.29
N THR A 228 9.74 6.70 22.15
CA THR A 228 8.89 7.14 23.24
C THR A 228 7.51 6.56 23.03
N SER A 229 7.01 5.82 24.02
CA SER A 229 5.69 5.22 23.98
C SER A 229 4.86 5.54 25.22
N ASN A 230 3.56 5.67 25.01
CA ASN A 230 2.57 5.95 26.05
C ASN A 230 1.19 5.48 25.55
N GLY A 231 0.24 5.17 26.45
CA GLY A 231 -1.09 4.73 26.01
C GLY A 231 -1.80 3.74 26.92
N THR A 232 -1.06 2.96 27.71
CA THR A 232 -1.65 1.93 28.59
C THR A 232 -2.32 2.50 29.84
N ILE A 233 -1.93 3.72 30.24
CA ILE A 233 -2.43 4.41 31.43
C ILE A 233 -2.81 5.84 31.05
N LEU A 234 -4.09 6.17 31.24
CA LEU A 234 -4.60 7.54 31.26
C LEU A 234 -4.31 8.13 32.65
N ARG A 235 -3.57 9.24 32.70
CA ARG A 235 -3.24 9.94 33.95
C ARG A 235 -4.24 11.07 34.19
N THR A 236 -5.02 10.95 35.26
CA THR A 236 -6.02 11.95 35.63
C THR A 236 -5.47 12.86 36.73
N TYR A 237 -5.67 14.17 36.59
CA TYR A 237 -5.19 15.20 37.51
C TYR A 237 -6.31 16.13 37.96
N ARG A 238 -6.26 16.56 39.22
CA ARG A 238 -7.19 17.53 39.81
C ARG A 238 -6.77 18.95 39.42
N LEU A 239 -7.61 19.64 38.65
CA LEU A 239 -7.37 21.00 38.16
C LEU A 239 -8.10 22.04 39.04
N ALA A 240 -7.35 22.99 39.58
CA ALA A 240 -7.87 24.22 40.17
C ALA A 240 -7.85 25.34 39.12
N LEU A 241 -8.98 25.56 38.45
CA LEU A 241 -9.12 26.55 37.37
C LEU A 241 -9.79 27.82 37.90
N ALA A 242 -9.03 28.89 37.99
CA ALA A 242 -9.50 30.21 38.41
C ALA A 242 -9.83 31.11 37.21
N CYS A 243 -10.56 32.19 37.46
CA CYS A 243 -10.66 33.28 36.49
C CYS A 243 -10.71 34.66 37.11
N THR A 244 -10.22 35.65 36.37
CA THR A 244 -10.37 37.07 36.71
C THR A 244 -11.84 37.52 36.70
N GLY A 245 -12.12 38.64 37.36
CA GLY A 245 -13.40 39.35 37.33
C GLY A 245 -13.83 39.73 35.92
N GLU A 246 -12.88 40.12 35.08
CA GLU A 246 -13.11 40.49 33.69
C GLU A 246 -13.50 39.27 32.84
N TYR A 247 -12.82 38.14 33.02
CA TYR A 247 -13.21 36.89 32.33
C TYR A 247 -14.61 36.47 32.75
N ALA A 248 -14.92 36.53 34.05
CA ALA A 248 -16.25 36.21 34.52
C ALA A 248 -17.32 37.13 33.91
N ALA A 249 -17.04 38.44 33.83
CA ALA A 249 -17.93 39.41 33.21
C ALA A 249 -18.14 39.15 31.71
N TYR A 250 -17.08 38.76 30.98
CA TYR A 250 -17.16 38.40 29.56
C TYR A 250 -18.14 37.24 29.33
N HIS A 251 -18.07 36.21 30.18
CA HIS A 251 -18.94 35.03 30.12
C HIS A 251 -20.29 35.20 30.84
N GLY A 252 -20.79 36.44 30.88
CA GLY A 252 -22.13 36.78 31.37
C GLY A 252 -22.23 37.06 32.87
N GLY A 253 -21.13 37.00 33.62
CA GLY A 253 -21.07 37.39 35.03
C GLY A 253 -21.88 36.49 35.97
N THR A 254 -22.18 35.25 35.56
CA THR A 254 -22.91 34.27 36.37
C THR A 254 -22.06 33.03 36.61
N ASP A 255 -22.24 32.40 37.78
CA ASP A 255 -21.53 31.19 38.17
C ASP A 255 -21.68 30.06 37.14
N VAL A 256 -22.92 29.83 36.68
CA VAL A 256 -23.23 28.81 35.68
C VAL A 256 -22.65 29.15 34.30
N GLY A 257 -22.71 30.42 33.88
CA GLY A 257 -22.17 30.85 32.58
C GLY A 257 -20.65 30.70 32.50
N VAL A 258 -19.95 31.13 33.55
CA VAL A 258 -18.48 31.00 33.63
C VAL A 258 -18.07 29.53 33.72
N MET A 259 -18.77 28.73 34.53
CA MET A 259 -18.50 27.30 34.63
C MET A 259 -18.74 26.59 33.29
N SER A 260 -19.78 26.97 32.54
CA SER A 260 -20.06 26.41 31.20
C SER A 260 -18.88 26.65 30.26
N ALA A 261 -18.41 27.89 30.17
CA ALA A 261 -17.28 28.26 29.31
C ALA A 261 -15.99 27.53 29.69
N MET A 262 -15.62 27.53 30.98
CA MET A 262 -14.45 26.81 31.47
C MET A 262 -14.50 25.31 31.12
N ASN A 263 -15.70 24.73 31.24
CA ASN A 263 -15.91 23.31 31.03
C ASN A 263 -15.85 22.94 29.53
N THR A 264 -16.39 23.78 28.64
CA THR A 264 -16.23 23.64 27.18
C THR A 264 -14.76 23.76 26.75
N SER A 265 -14.03 24.76 27.27
CA SER A 265 -12.59 24.89 27.02
C SER A 265 -11.82 23.65 27.45
N MET A 266 -12.06 23.17 28.67
CA MET A 266 -11.37 21.97 29.17
C MET A 266 -11.80 20.68 28.46
N ALA A 267 -13.00 20.60 27.90
CA ALA A 267 -13.39 19.45 27.07
C ALA A 267 -12.53 19.36 25.80
N ARG A 268 -12.26 20.51 25.14
CA ARG A 268 -11.39 20.60 23.96
C ARG A 268 -9.93 20.34 24.28
N VAL A 269 -9.41 21.00 25.33
CA VAL A 269 -8.04 20.80 25.82
C VAL A 269 -7.81 19.33 26.17
N ASN A 270 -8.69 18.71 26.97
CA ASN A 270 -8.58 17.29 27.28
C ASN A 270 -8.63 16.39 26.03
N GLY A 271 -9.35 16.78 24.97
CA GLY A 271 -9.35 16.05 23.70
C GLY A 271 -7.94 15.91 23.10
N VAL A 272 -7.17 16.99 23.09
CA VAL A 272 -5.79 16.98 22.58
C VAL A 272 -4.85 16.22 23.52
N PHE A 273 -4.90 16.51 24.82
CA PHE A 273 -4.01 15.90 25.81
C PHE A 273 -4.26 14.40 26.00
N GLU A 274 -5.50 13.93 25.85
CA GLU A 274 -5.81 12.49 25.88
C GLU A 274 -5.31 11.76 24.64
N ARG A 275 -5.38 12.40 23.46
CA ARG A 275 -4.90 11.83 22.19
C ARG A 275 -3.38 11.75 22.14
N ASP A 276 -2.69 12.81 22.55
CA ASP A 276 -1.25 12.94 22.32
C ASP A 276 -0.39 12.45 23.50
N VAL A 277 -0.87 12.59 24.76
CA VAL A 277 -0.05 12.28 25.95
C VAL A 277 -0.81 11.52 27.05
N CYS A 278 -2.02 11.02 26.80
CA CYS A 278 -2.82 10.28 27.79
C CYS A 278 -2.95 11.03 29.15
N ILE A 279 -3.29 12.32 29.09
CA ILE A 279 -3.55 13.15 30.27
C ILE A 279 -4.99 13.64 30.25
N ARG A 280 -5.66 13.58 31.41
CA ARG A 280 -6.98 14.18 31.64
C ARG A 280 -6.96 15.10 32.85
N MET A 281 -7.53 16.29 32.71
CA MET A 281 -7.67 17.27 33.77
C MET A 281 -9.13 17.40 34.20
N VAL A 282 -9.39 17.28 35.50
CA VAL A 282 -10.74 17.29 36.09
C VAL A 282 -10.82 18.40 37.15
N LEU A 283 -11.77 19.31 37.00
CA LEU A 283 -12.00 20.43 37.91
C LEU A 283 -12.30 19.94 39.34
N VAL A 284 -11.67 20.55 40.33
CA VAL A 284 -11.82 20.18 41.75
C VAL A 284 -13.24 20.38 42.30
N PRO A 285 -13.67 19.63 43.33
CA PRO A 285 -15.04 19.68 43.90
C PRO A 285 -15.58 21.09 44.23
N ASN A 286 -14.71 22.03 44.60
CA ASN A 286 -15.04 23.39 45.02
C ASN A 286 -14.50 24.46 44.04
N ASN A 287 -14.28 24.12 42.77
CA ASN A 287 -13.69 25.03 41.77
C ASN A 287 -14.48 26.33 41.59
N ASN A 288 -15.81 26.31 41.80
CA ASN A 288 -16.65 27.50 41.73
C ASN A 288 -16.23 28.62 42.71
N ASN A 289 -15.42 28.31 43.73
CA ASN A 289 -14.90 29.33 44.65
C ASN A 289 -13.72 30.12 44.05
N LEU A 290 -13.17 29.68 42.92
CA LEU A 290 -12.13 30.36 42.16
C LEU A 290 -12.69 31.24 41.02
N ILE A 291 -14.02 31.38 40.96
CA ILE A 291 -14.69 32.30 40.04
C ILE A 291 -14.88 33.64 40.75
N PHE A 292 -14.16 34.65 40.30
CA PHE A 292 -14.27 36.01 40.80
C PHE A 292 -15.14 36.83 39.86
N PHE A 293 -16.15 37.55 40.38
CA PHE A 293 -17.10 38.33 39.55
C PHE A 293 -16.83 39.84 39.53
N ASN A 294 -15.88 40.31 40.35
CA ASN A 294 -15.61 41.74 40.50
C ASN A 294 -14.14 42.02 40.23
N SER A 295 -13.87 42.59 39.07
CA SER A 295 -12.52 42.98 38.61
C SER A 295 -11.81 43.99 39.52
N GLY A 296 -12.56 44.74 40.34
CA GLY A 296 -11.97 45.67 41.30
C GLY A 296 -11.48 45.03 42.60
N SER A 297 -11.82 43.76 42.87
CA SER A 297 -11.53 43.10 44.15
C SER A 297 -11.05 41.66 44.02
N ASP A 298 -10.90 41.15 42.80
CA ASP A 298 -10.27 39.85 42.59
C ASP A 298 -8.76 39.90 42.94
N PRO A 299 -8.10 38.75 43.16
CA PRO A 299 -6.70 38.72 43.58
C PRO A 299 -5.71 38.89 42.41
N TYR A 300 -6.18 39.14 41.19
CA TYR A 300 -5.40 39.03 39.97
C TYR A 300 -5.11 40.37 39.31
N SER A 301 -3.94 40.43 38.69
CA SER A 301 -3.57 41.54 37.82
C SER A 301 -3.91 41.19 36.37
N ASN A 302 -5.17 41.30 35.95
CA ASN A 302 -5.67 40.83 34.64
C ASN A 302 -4.80 41.21 33.42
N GLY A 303 -4.08 42.34 33.44
CA GLY A 303 -3.19 42.76 32.36
C GLY A 303 -1.71 42.33 32.47
N ASN A 304 -1.34 41.52 33.47
CA ASN A 304 0.05 41.15 33.75
C ASN A 304 0.16 39.65 34.07
N GLY A 305 0.44 38.83 33.05
CA GLY A 305 0.55 37.39 33.18
C GLY A 305 1.60 36.94 34.21
N SER A 306 2.82 37.49 34.15
CA SER A 306 3.89 37.13 35.10
C SER A 306 3.50 37.35 36.56
N ALA A 307 2.79 38.44 36.86
CA ALA A 307 2.26 38.67 38.21
C ALA A 307 1.19 37.63 38.58
N MET A 308 0.34 37.24 37.62
CA MET A 308 -0.72 36.27 37.83
C MET A 308 -0.21 34.86 38.17
N LEU A 309 1.00 34.46 37.77
CA LEU A 309 1.58 33.16 38.15
C LEU A 309 1.61 32.94 39.67
N ALA A 310 2.27 33.85 40.41
CA ALA A 310 2.41 33.76 41.85
C ALA A 310 1.09 34.09 42.59
N GLN A 311 0.28 34.99 42.02
CA GLN A 311 -1.06 35.30 42.54
C GLN A 311 -1.96 34.07 42.46
N ASN A 312 -1.90 33.32 41.36
CA ASN A 312 -2.70 32.11 41.20
C ASN A 312 -2.26 31.00 42.13
N GLN A 313 -0.95 30.80 42.30
CA GLN A 313 -0.42 29.87 43.29
C GLN A 313 -1.00 30.15 44.69
N THR A 314 -0.89 31.41 45.15
CA THR A 314 -1.42 31.82 46.46
C THR A 314 -2.93 31.64 46.54
N THR A 315 -3.67 32.04 45.50
CA THR A 315 -5.14 31.97 45.47
C THR A 315 -5.64 30.53 45.51
N CYS A 316 -5.07 29.63 44.72
CA CYS A 316 -5.45 28.22 44.73
C CYS A 316 -5.11 27.56 46.08
N ASP A 317 -3.96 27.89 46.67
CA ASP A 317 -3.57 27.36 47.99
C ASP A 317 -4.50 27.81 49.11
N ASP A 318 -4.91 29.08 49.12
CA ASP A 318 -5.78 29.65 50.14
C ASP A 318 -7.24 29.17 50.00
N VAL A 319 -7.74 29.04 48.75
CA VAL A 319 -9.16 28.75 48.47
C VAL A 319 -9.45 27.26 48.37
N ILE A 320 -8.61 26.50 47.68
CA ILE A 320 -8.78 25.05 47.45
C ILE A 320 -8.00 24.24 48.48
N GLY A 321 -6.82 24.73 48.88
CA GLY A 321 -5.88 24.03 49.76
C GLY A 321 -4.81 23.29 48.96
N TYR A 322 -3.54 23.53 49.28
CA TYR A 322 -2.39 22.97 48.56
C TYR A 322 -2.48 21.48 48.24
N ASN A 323 -2.98 20.62 49.14
CA ASN A 323 -3.06 19.17 48.90
C ASN A 323 -4.28 18.72 48.06
N ASN A 324 -5.19 19.63 47.74
CA ASN A 324 -6.50 19.30 47.15
C ASN A 324 -6.55 19.46 45.63
N TYR A 325 -5.46 19.91 45.01
CA TYR A 325 -5.31 20.04 43.57
C TYR A 325 -3.89 19.65 43.12
N ASP A 326 -3.73 19.34 41.85
CA ASP A 326 -2.51 18.77 41.26
C ASP A 326 -1.87 19.73 40.24
N ILE A 327 -2.71 20.49 39.54
CA ILE A 327 -2.38 21.57 38.62
C ILE A 327 -3.36 22.72 38.86
N GLY A 328 -2.92 23.96 38.73
CA GLY A 328 -3.78 25.13 38.74
C GLY A 328 -3.46 26.08 37.59
N HIS A 329 -4.48 26.79 37.15
CA HIS A 329 -4.40 27.69 36.00
C HIS A 329 -5.41 28.83 36.18
N VAL A 330 -5.15 30.01 35.62
CA VAL A 330 -6.09 31.14 35.64
C VAL A 330 -6.42 31.63 34.24
N PHE A 331 -7.71 31.85 33.98
CA PHE A 331 -8.20 32.49 32.77
C PHE A 331 -8.46 33.98 32.97
N SER A 332 -7.97 34.78 32.03
CA SER A 332 -8.07 36.24 32.04
C SER A 332 -8.54 36.80 30.69
N THR A 333 -8.84 38.09 30.64
CA THR A 333 -9.15 38.80 29.38
C THR A 333 -7.96 39.59 28.84
N GLY A 334 -6.79 39.39 29.44
CA GLY A 334 -5.55 40.03 29.05
C GLY A 334 -4.35 39.39 29.74
N GLY A 335 -3.17 39.96 29.51
CA GLY A 335 -1.92 39.44 30.08
C GLY A 335 -1.27 38.33 29.26
N GLY A 336 -1.85 37.95 28.12
CA GLY A 336 -1.33 36.92 27.22
C GLY A 336 -1.26 35.54 27.87
N GLY A 337 -0.30 34.72 27.42
CA GLY A 337 -0.04 33.40 27.98
C GLY A 337 1.28 33.36 28.73
N VAL A 338 1.28 32.76 29.92
CA VAL A 338 2.53 32.43 30.64
C VAL A 338 2.34 31.26 31.59
N ALA A 339 3.35 30.40 31.69
CA ALA A 339 3.36 29.29 32.62
C ALA A 339 4.76 28.99 33.18
N TYR A 340 4.80 28.39 34.36
CA TYR A 340 5.99 27.70 34.85
C TYR A 340 6.15 26.35 34.16
N LEU A 341 7.38 26.04 33.77
CA LEU A 341 7.73 24.77 33.15
C LEU A 341 7.68 23.63 34.19
N GLN A 342 7.08 22.48 33.84
CA GLN A 342 7.01 21.29 34.71
C GLN A 342 6.40 21.57 36.10
N ALA A 343 5.34 22.38 36.13
CA ALA A 343 4.71 22.86 37.36
C ALA A 343 3.89 21.82 38.16
N PRO A 344 3.04 20.98 37.53
CA PRO A 344 2.13 20.07 38.22
C PRO A 344 2.82 19.16 39.23
N CYS A 345 2.10 18.80 40.29
CA CYS A 345 2.60 18.06 41.45
C CYS A 345 3.74 18.75 42.25
N GLY A 346 4.22 19.92 41.83
CA GLY A 346 5.28 20.69 42.49
C GLY A 346 4.78 21.78 43.43
N GLY A 347 5.72 22.62 43.91
CA GLY A 347 5.43 23.75 44.80
C GLY A 347 4.78 24.96 44.10
N ASN A 348 5.00 25.11 42.79
CA ASN A 348 4.44 26.19 41.97
C ASN A 348 3.37 25.66 40.99
N LYS A 349 2.69 24.58 41.35
CA LYS A 349 1.76 23.82 40.48
C LYS A 349 0.54 24.59 39.98
N ALA A 350 0.24 25.76 40.52
CA ALA A 350 -0.81 26.66 40.05
C ALA A 350 -0.29 27.83 39.20
N GLY A 351 1.00 27.89 38.86
CA GLY A 351 1.56 28.94 38.01
C GLY A 351 1.33 28.69 36.52
N GLY A 352 0.10 28.89 36.06
CA GLY A 352 -0.27 28.90 34.65
C GLY A 352 -1.35 29.96 34.41
N VAL A 353 -1.23 30.69 33.31
CA VAL A 353 -2.08 31.83 32.97
C VAL A 353 -2.37 31.79 31.49
N THR A 354 -3.65 31.94 31.13
CA THR A 354 -4.07 32.18 29.76
C THR A 354 -5.02 33.35 29.70
N GLY A 355 -4.68 34.35 28.90
CA GLY A 355 -5.45 35.57 28.74
C GLY A 355 -5.59 36.01 27.30
N GLN A 356 -6.82 36.36 26.92
CA GLN A 356 -7.11 36.94 25.61
C GLN A 356 -8.35 37.84 25.71
N THR A 357 -8.38 38.95 24.97
CA THR A 357 -9.54 39.87 24.96
C THR A 357 -10.89 39.22 24.61
N ALA A 358 -10.89 38.14 23.83
CA ALA A 358 -12.06 37.35 23.48
C ALA A 358 -11.82 35.87 23.78
N PRO A 359 -11.92 35.45 25.06
CA PRO A 359 -11.46 34.14 25.51
C PRO A 359 -12.52 33.06 25.24
N VAL A 360 -12.70 32.74 23.96
CA VAL A 360 -13.66 31.76 23.43
C VAL A 360 -13.07 31.04 22.22
N ASN A 361 -13.57 29.84 21.98
CA ASN A 361 -13.33 29.05 20.78
C ASN A 361 -11.87 28.56 20.62
N ASP A 362 -11.60 27.92 19.49
CA ASP A 362 -10.32 27.27 19.16
C ASP A 362 -9.08 28.18 19.33
N PRO A 363 -9.08 29.47 18.91
CA PRO A 363 -7.95 30.37 19.19
C PRO A 363 -7.65 30.61 20.66
N PHE A 364 -8.61 30.41 21.55
CA PHE A 364 -8.35 30.47 22.98
C PHE A 364 -7.93 29.09 23.49
N ASP A 365 -8.72 28.05 23.19
CA ASP A 365 -8.57 26.72 23.76
C ASP A 365 -7.30 25.98 23.28
N ILE A 366 -7.00 26.05 21.98
CA ILE A 366 -5.91 25.28 21.34
C ILE A 366 -4.65 26.13 21.25
N ASP A 367 -4.77 27.35 20.75
CA ASP A 367 -3.62 28.22 20.50
C ASP A 367 -2.97 28.76 21.78
N TYR A 368 -3.74 28.99 22.85
CA TYR A 368 -3.22 29.55 24.11
C TYR A 368 -3.39 28.58 25.28
N VAL A 369 -4.59 28.11 25.60
CA VAL A 369 -4.79 27.27 26.81
C VAL A 369 -3.97 25.98 26.69
N SER A 370 -4.03 25.29 25.55
CA SER A 370 -3.23 24.07 25.34
C SER A 370 -1.72 24.36 25.26
N HIS A 371 -1.31 25.53 24.78
CA HIS A 371 0.09 25.97 24.77
C HIS A 371 0.64 26.17 26.18
N GLU A 372 -0.05 26.98 27.00
CA GLU A 372 0.38 27.31 28.35
C GLU A 372 0.30 26.10 29.28
N MET A 373 -0.74 25.27 29.12
CA MET A 373 -0.78 23.98 29.82
C MET A 373 0.31 23.03 29.32
N GLY A 374 0.69 23.07 28.04
CA GLY A 374 1.82 22.33 27.49
C GLY A 374 3.14 22.66 28.22
N HIS A 375 3.39 23.94 28.51
CA HIS A 375 4.51 24.35 29.38
C HIS A 375 4.38 23.80 30.80
N GLN A 376 3.20 23.86 31.41
CA GLN A 376 2.98 23.25 32.73
C GLN A 376 3.36 21.75 32.69
N TRP A 377 3.06 21.03 31.61
CA TRP A 377 3.45 19.63 31.42
C TRP A 377 4.90 19.42 30.98
N GLY A 378 5.64 20.48 30.70
CA GLY A 378 7.08 20.45 30.47
C GLY A 378 7.54 20.59 29.02
N ALA A 379 6.63 20.88 28.09
CA ALA A 379 7.00 21.14 26.70
C ALA A 379 7.66 22.51 26.53
N ASN A 380 8.71 22.55 25.73
CA ASN A 380 9.36 23.79 25.29
C ASN A 380 8.82 24.26 23.94
N HIS A 381 9.10 25.53 23.64
CA HIS A 381 8.86 26.13 22.34
C HIS A 381 9.61 25.40 21.22
N THR A 382 8.90 25.05 20.15
CA THR A 382 9.44 24.27 19.02
C THR A 382 9.96 25.12 17.87
N GLN A 383 9.62 26.41 17.84
CA GLN A 383 9.98 27.31 16.75
C GLN A 383 11.48 27.58 16.65
N ASN A 384 11.99 27.55 15.42
CA ASN A 384 13.35 27.97 15.10
C ASN A 384 13.37 29.34 14.40
N ASN A 385 13.15 30.38 15.19
CA ASN A 385 13.29 31.79 14.80
C ASN A 385 13.93 32.61 15.94
N SER A 386 14.01 33.92 15.80
CA SER A 386 14.57 34.80 16.85
C SER A 386 13.62 35.12 18.01
N CYS A 387 12.40 34.55 18.05
CA CYS A 387 11.33 34.95 18.95
C CYS A 387 11.08 33.89 20.03
N ASN A 388 11.48 34.23 21.27
CA ASN A 388 11.35 33.39 22.47
C ASN A 388 11.77 31.92 22.27
N ARG A 389 12.80 31.70 21.45
CA ARG A 389 13.25 30.38 21.01
C ARG A 389 13.90 29.58 22.13
N SER A 390 13.49 28.32 22.29
CA SER A 390 14.15 27.35 23.16
C SER A 390 15.23 26.58 22.41
N SER A 391 16.51 26.80 22.75
CA SER A 391 17.63 26.24 22.00
C SER A 391 17.72 24.72 21.99
N GLY A 392 17.13 24.05 22.98
CA GLY A 392 17.09 22.59 23.07
C GLY A 392 15.90 21.94 22.35
N ALA A 393 14.97 22.74 21.82
CA ALA A 393 13.69 22.27 21.29
C ALA A 393 13.33 22.86 19.92
N ALA A 394 14.22 23.63 19.29
CA ALA A 394 13.98 24.36 18.03
C ALA A 394 13.95 23.45 16.79
N PHE A 395 12.95 22.57 16.70
CA PHE A 395 12.79 21.54 15.65
C PHE A 395 11.87 21.95 14.50
N GLU A 396 11.08 23.02 14.65
CA GLU A 396 10.17 23.46 13.60
C GLU A 396 10.67 24.73 12.88
N PRO A 397 10.47 24.87 11.56
CA PRO A 397 10.89 26.05 10.84
C PRO A 397 10.12 27.31 11.26
N GLY A 398 10.77 28.46 11.20
CA GLY A 398 10.11 29.75 11.31
C GLY A 398 9.35 29.93 12.63
N SER A 399 8.08 30.33 12.55
CA SER A 399 7.17 30.45 13.70
C SER A 399 6.67 29.11 14.26
N ALA A 400 7.08 27.99 13.67
CA ALA A 400 6.45 26.68 13.85
C ALA A 400 4.97 26.64 13.41
N SER A 401 4.44 25.42 13.42
CA SER A 401 3.07 25.08 13.04
C SER A 401 2.29 24.43 14.18
N THR A 402 2.93 23.69 15.09
CA THR A 402 2.24 22.95 16.16
C THR A 402 1.89 23.83 17.38
N ILE A 403 1.16 23.25 18.36
CA ILE A 403 0.68 23.96 19.57
C ILE A 403 1.78 24.73 20.29
N MET A 404 2.97 24.14 20.50
CA MET A 404 4.08 24.81 21.20
C MET A 404 4.85 25.82 20.33
N GLY A 405 4.39 26.02 19.10
CA GLY A 405 4.88 27.03 18.18
C GLY A 405 4.23 28.40 18.39
N TYR A 406 4.77 29.40 17.72
CA TYR A 406 4.31 30.79 17.72
C TYR A 406 3.62 31.16 16.41
N ALA A 407 2.86 30.21 15.86
CA ALA A 407 2.03 30.43 14.69
C ALA A 407 1.12 31.65 14.91
N GLY A 408 1.17 32.57 13.95
CA GLY A 408 0.46 33.85 13.98
C GLY A 408 1.11 34.96 14.80
N ILE A 409 2.16 34.67 15.58
CA ILE A 409 2.74 35.61 16.55
C ILE A 409 4.07 36.19 16.05
N CYS A 410 4.94 35.35 15.50
CA CYS A 410 6.32 35.75 15.19
C CYS A 410 6.73 35.47 13.74
N SER A 411 7.54 36.37 13.16
CA SER A 411 8.13 36.15 11.84
C SER A 411 9.31 35.16 11.90
N PRO A 412 9.59 34.36 10.85
CA PRO A 412 8.82 34.24 9.63
C PRO A 412 7.61 33.35 9.89
N ASN A 413 6.42 33.88 9.67
CA ASN A 413 5.19 33.21 10.08
C ASN A 413 4.81 32.12 9.07
N LEU A 414 4.67 30.87 9.52
CA LEU A 414 4.29 29.75 8.66
C LEU A 414 2.78 29.70 8.41
N GLN A 415 1.98 30.11 9.39
CA GLN A 415 0.51 30.09 9.34
C GLN A 415 -0.08 30.98 10.45
N PRO A 416 -1.34 31.44 10.32
CA PRO A 416 -1.93 32.37 11.29
C PRO A 416 -2.25 31.75 12.66
N ASN A 417 -2.46 30.43 12.77
CA ASN A 417 -2.86 29.77 14.02
C ASN A 417 -2.20 28.39 14.14
N SER A 418 -2.14 27.82 15.35
CA SER A 418 -1.45 26.55 15.56
C SER A 418 -2.28 25.38 15.05
N ASP A 419 -1.60 24.30 14.66
CA ASP A 419 -2.26 23.04 14.46
C ASP A 419 -2.65 22.42 15.81
N ASP A 420 -3.74 21.64 15.84
CA ASP A 420 -4.35 21.10 17.05
C ASP A 420 -3.67 19.82 17.53
N HIS A 421 -2.35 19.73 17.32
CA HIS A 421 -1.49 18.65 17.77
C HIS A 421 -0.16 19.19 18.26
N PHE A 422 0.45 18.46 19.18
CA PHE A 422 1.80 18.73 19.63
C PHE A 422 2.83 18.12 18.66
N HIS A 423 3.94 18.84 18.42
CA HIS A 423 5.10 18.26 17.76
C HIS A 423 5.61 17.05 18.55
N ASN A 424 6.14 16.04 17.87
CA ASN A 424 6.72 14.85 18.51
C ASN A 424 7.68 15.19 19.66
N HIS A 425 8.52 16.22 19.51
CA HIS A 425 9.42 16.67 20.57
C HIS A 425 8.68 17.09 21.86
N SER A 426 7.63 17.90 21.73
CA SER A 426 6.81 18.36 22.86
C SER A 426 6.12 17.19 23.56
N ILE A 427 5.62 16.21 22.79
CA ILE A 427 5.06 14.96 23.32
C ILE A 427 6.10 14.22 24.17
N ASN A 428 7.33 14.08 23.65
CA ASN A 428 8.41 13.40 24.35
C ASN A 428 8.82 14.12 25.66
N GLU A 429 8.88 15.45 25.67
CA GLU A 429 9.16 16.23 26.88
C GLU A 429 8.05 16.04 27.94
N MET A 430 6.79 16.12 27.52
CA MET A 430 5.64 15.92 28.42
C MET A 430 5.58 14.49 28.98
N ILE A 431 5.81 13.47 28.15
CA ILE A 431 5.88 12.07 28.58
C ILE A 431 7.05 11.88 29.54
N SER A 432 8.21 12.49 29.27
CA SER A 432 9.36 12.43 30.17
C SER A 432 9.00 12.95 31.57
N PHE A 433 8.26 14.07 31.66
CA PHE A 433 7.83 14.63 32.93
C PHE A 433 6.71 13.82 33.62
N THR A 434 5.73 13.34 32.86
CA THR A 434 4.50 12.72 33.41
C THR A 434 4.61 11.22 33.65
N VAL A 435 5.51 10.53 32.95
CA VAL A 435 5.78 9.10 33.15
C VAL A 435 7.00 8.90 34.04
N ASN A 436 8.10 9.57 33.70
CA ASN A 436 9.41 9.32 34.31
C ASN A 436 9.82 10.40 35.32
N GLY A 437 9.09 11.52 35.40
CA GLY A 437 9.43 12.70 36.18
C GLY A 437 8.48 13.02 37.32
N GLY A 438 8.58 14.26 37.83
CA GLY A 438 7.82 14.74 38.98
C GLY A 438 6.31 14.77 38.77
N GLY A 439 5.86 14.95 37.52
CA GLY A 439 4.45 14.98 37.13
C GLY A 439 3.73 13.66 37.34
N ASN A 440 4.44 12.55 37.56
CA ASN A 440 3.82 11.26 37.85
C ASN A 440 3.35 11.15 39.32
N SER A 441 3.90 11.97 40.23
CA SER A 441 3.78 11.77 41.68
C SER A 441 2.40 12.04 42.28
N CYS A 442 1.55 12.78 41.59
CA CYS A 442 0.20 13.14 42.03
C CYS A 442 -0.90 12.68 41.07
N SER A 443 -0.55 11.93 40.02
CA SER A 443 -1.52 11.42 39.05
C SER A 443 -2.42 10.34 39.67
N ILE A 444 -3.65 10.28 39.20
CA ILE A 444 -4.55 9.14 39.44
C ILE A 444 -4.53 8.29 38.16
N PRO A 445 -3.85 7.13 38.15
CA PRO A 445 -3.75 6.29 36.98
C PRO A 445 -5.10 5.59 36.70
N PHE A 446 -5.44 5.51 35.41
CA PHE A 446 -6.61 4.80 34.91
C PHE A 446 -6.17 3.88 33.76
N ASP A 447 -6.32 2.57 33.93
CA ASP A 447 -5.98 1.60 32.89
C ASP A 447 -6.91 1.78 31.68
N THR A 448 -6.32 2.02 30.51
CA THR A 448 -7.06 2.21 29.25
C THR A 448 -7.49 0.88 28.62
N ASN A 449 -6.89 -0.24 29.08
CA ASN A 449 -6.95 -1.55 28.44
C ASN A 449 -6.64 -1.47 26.94
N ASN A 450 -5.69 -0.59 26.60
CA ASN A 450 -5.25 -0.30 25.25
C ASN A 450 -3.81 -0.78 25.08
N ASN A 451 -3.54 -1.47 23.97
CA ASN A 451 -2.18 -1.82 23.59
C ASN A 451 -1.52 -0.66 22.85
N ILE A 452 -0.20 -0.55 22.95
CA ILE A 452 0.54 0.50 22.25
C ILE A 452 0.78 0.04 20.81
N PRO A 453 0.49 0.85 19.79
CA PRO A 453 0.79 0.51 18.41
C PRO A 453 2.31 0.39 18.19
N THR A 454 2.70 -0.27 17.12
CA THR A 454 4.08 -0.34 16.63
C THR A 454 4.25 0.54 15.40
N VAL A 455 5.49 1.02 15.20
CA VAL A 455 5.89 1.74 13.99
C VAL A 455 7.33 1.37 13.64
N VAL A 456 7.59 1.22 12.35
CA VAL A 456 8.93 1.03 11.78
C VAL A 456 9.07 1.96 10.59
N ALA A 457 10.03 2.88 10.65
CA ALA A 457 10.38 3.78 9.56
C ALA A 457 11.34 3.10 8.57
N HIS A 458 11.05 3.20 7.27
CA HIS A 458 11.85 2.58 6.21
C HIS A 458 12.66 3.61 5.42
N GLY A 459 13.77 3.18 4.81
CA GLY A 459 14.62 4.03 3.96
C GLY A 459 15.77 4.73 4.69
N GLY A 460 16.11 4.30 5.90
CA GLY A 460 17.17 4.90 6.71
C GLY A 460 18.56 4.67 6.11
N GLY A 461 19.46 5.63 6.28
CA GLY A 461 20.81 5.57 5.73
C GLY A 461 20.92 5.94 4.24
N SER A 462 19.79 6.19 3.55
CA SER A 462 19.77 6.61 2.15
C SER A 462 20.48 7.96 1.96
N THR A 463 21.12 8.14 0.81
CA THR A 463 21.65 9.43 0.37
C THR A 463 20.85 9.93 -0.83
N ILE A 464 20.25 11.11 -0.72
CA ILE A 464 19.44 11.72 -1.77
C ILE A 464 20.21 12.85 -2.49
N PRO A 465 19.99 13.07 -3.79
CA PRO A 465 20.49 14.24 -4.51
C PRO A 465 19.85 15.54 -4.01
N ALA A 466 20.59 16.66 -4.09
CA ALA A 466 20.04 17.97 -3.77
C ALA A 466 18.96 18.40 -4.77
N ASN A 467 18.07 19.31 -4.34
CA ASN A 467 16.95 19.84 -5.12
C ASN A 467 16.05 18.76 -5.74
N THR A 468 15.90 17.62 -5.06
CA THR A 468 15.12 16.47 -5.54
C THR A 468 14.06 16.09 -4.51
N PRO A 469 12.79 15.85 -4.93
CA PRO A 469 11.75 15.33 -4.05
C PRO A 469 12.09 13.95 -3.48
N PHE A 470 11.53 13.64 -2.31
CA PHE A 470 11.65 12.31 -1.71
C PHE A 470 10.39 11.93 -0.92
N GLU A 471 10.21 10.64 -0.68
CA GLU A 471 9.10 10.09 0.10
C GLU A 471 9.62 9.19 1.22
N LEU A 472 9.10 9.39 2.42
CA LEU A 472 9.37 8.52 3.56
C LEU A 472 8.16 7.64 3.84
N ILE A 473 8.43 6.37 4.14
CA ILE A 473 7.41 5.34 4.31
C ILE A 473 7.63 4.67 5.66
N ALA A 474 6.54 4.43 6.38
CA ALA A 474 6.56 3.61 7.59
C ALA A 474 5.61 2.42 7.44
N THR A 475 5.80 1.42 8.28
CA THR A 475 4.79 0.39 8.55
C THR A 475 4.38 0.53 10.01
N GLY A 476 3.08 0.51 10.29
CA GLY A 476 2.57 0.52 11.66
C GLY A 476 1.50 -0.54 11.85
N ASN A 477 1.36 -1.01 13.07
CA ASN A 477 0.36 -2.02 13.42
C ASN A 477 -0.20 -1.75 14.82
N ASP A 478 -1.47 -2.04 15.02
CA ASP A 478 -2.11 -1.98 16.33
C ASP A 478 -2.73 -3.34 16.66
N SER A 479 -2.39 -3.90 17.83
CA SER A 479 -2.87 -5.25 18.20
C SER A 479 -4.33 -5.27 18.65
N ASP A 480 -4.92 -4.13 18.96
CA ASP A 480 -6.35 -3.99 19.29
C ASP A 480 -7.22 -3.84 18.05
N GLY A 481 -6.60 -3.70 16.86
CA GLY A 481 -7.26 -3.49 15.58
C GLY A 481 -7.79 -2.07 15.41
N ASP A 482 -7.30 -1.11 16.21
CA ASP A 482 -7.70 0.29 16.12
C ASP A 482 -7.06 0.97 14.89
N PRO A 483 -7.79 1.83 14.14
CA PRO A 483 -7.21 2.53 13.01
C PRO A 483 -6.12 3.53 13.42
N ILE A 484 -4.92 3.31 12.89
CA ILE A 484 -3.78 4.17 13.17
C ILE A 484 -3.64 5.33 12.20
N THR A 485 -3.07 6.43 12.68
CA THR A 485 -2.66 7.59 11.88
C THR A 485 -1.19 7.91 12.10
N TYR A 486 -0.55 8.42 11.06
CA TYR A 486 0.87 8.72 10.97
C TYR A 486 1.12 10.22 10.95
N ASN A 487 2.19 10.65 11.61
CA ASN A 487 2.73 12.00 11.57
C ASN A 487 4.23 11.94 11.33
N TRP A 488 4.68 12.34 10.15
CA TRP A 488 6.09 12.48 9.82
C TRP A 488 6.53 13.90 10.13
N GLU A 489 7.60 14.09 10.89
CA GLU A 489 8.10 15.42 11.30
C GLU A 489 9.63 15.47 11.17
N GLU A 490 10.17 16.58 10.68
CA GLU A 490 11.63 16.78 10.70
C GLU A 490 12.10 16.92 12.15
N TYR A 491 13.23 16.30 12.46
CA TYR A 491 13.78 16.23 13.81
C TYR A 491 15.22 16.75 13.85
N ASP A 492 15.52 17.70 12.99
CA ASP A 492 16.78 18.44 12.97
C ASP A 492 16.73 19.59 13.97
N LEU A 493 17.60 19.56 14.99
CA LEU A 493 17.69 20.68 15.93
C LEU A 493 18.34 21.89 15.24
N GLY A 494 17.53 22.94 15.03
CA GLY A 494 17.96 24.13 14.33
C GLY A 494 19.05 24.92 15.07
N PRO A 495 20.03 25.52 14.36
CA PRO A 495 21.01 26.40 14.97
C PRO A 495 20.36 27.70 15.49
N SER A 496 21.06 28.43 16.35
CA SER A 496 20.67 29.81 16.65
C SER A 496 20.77 30.63 15.36
N THR A 497 19.67 31.25 14.97
CA THR A 497 19.59 32.16 13.84
C THR A 497 20.42 33.43 14.15
N ALA A 498 21.51 33.67 13.40
CA ALA A 498 22.34 34.87 13.48
C ALA A 498 21.86 35.99 12.53
N GLY A 499 21.42 37.13 13.10
CA GLY A 499 21.21 38.36 12.32
C GLY A 499 19.83 38.51 11.66
N GLY A 500 18.79 37.85 12.17
CA GLY A 500 17.44 37.95 11.59
C GLY A 500 17.22 37.03 10.37
N ASP A 501 18.09 36.04 10.21
CA ASP A 501 18.06 34.87 9.33
C ASP A 501 16.91 33.88 9.64
N ASN A 502 15.72 34.45 9.81
CA ASN A 502 14.40 33.87 9.57
C ASN A 502 14.22 33.50 8.06
N ASN A 503 15.28 32.99 7.43
CA ASN A 503 15.34 32.80 6.00
C ASN A 503 14.87 31.39 5.63
N LEU A 504 13.56 31.22 5.59
CA LEU A 504 12.94 30.00 5.05
C LEU A 504 13.31 29.78 3.57
N THR A 505 13.74 30.82 2.84
CA THR A 505 14.09 30.71 1.42
C THR A 505 15.51 30.23 1.14
N ASN A 506 16.43 30.32 2.12
CA ASN A 506 17.79 29.81 1.98
C ASN A 506 18.32 29.35 3.35
N PRO A 507 17.83 28.20 3.84
CA PRO A 507 18.24 27.64 5.12
C PRO A 507 19.73 27.29 5.13
N SER A 508 20.34 27.24 6.32
CA SER A 508 21.75 26.86 6.46
C SER A 508 21.98 25.95 7.66
N GLY A 509 23.06 25.16 7.62
CA GLY A 509 23.36 24.17 8.66
C GLY A 509 22.25 23.12 8.79
N ASN A 510 21.84 22.85 10.03
CA ASN A 510 20.74 21.92 10.35
C ASN A 510 19.44 22.67 10.66
N GLN A 511 19.23 23.85 10.07
CA GLN A 511 17.95 24.55 10.21
C GLN A 511 16.83 23.65 9.67
N PRO A 512 15.74 23.43 10.43
CA PRO A 512 14.60 22.67 9.95
C PRO A 512 13.97 23.35 8.73
N ILE A 513 13.62 22.57 7.71
CA ILE A 513 13.15 23.04 6.39
C ILE A 513 11.78 22.48 6.00
N PHE A 514 11.27 21.50 6.75
CA PHE A 514 9.96 20.89 6.62
C PHE A 514 9.14 21.12 7.89
N ARG A 515 7.97 21.71 7.73
CA ARG A 515 7.00 21.96 8.79
C ARG A 515 6.24 20.69 9.18
N SER A 516 5.57 20.74 10.32
CA SER A 516 4.63 19.71 10.74
C SER A 516 3.29 19.88 10.03
N TRP A 517 2.58 18.77 9.85
CA TRP A 517 1.21 18.70 9.35
C TRP A 517 0.39 17.77 10.25
N SER A 518 -0.93 17.90 10.20
CA SER A 518 -1.85 17.02 10.92
C SER A 518 -1.72 15.56 10.47
N SER A 519 -2.04 14.64 11.37
CA SER A 519 -1.89 13.21 11.13
C SER A 519 -2.80 12.70 10.02
N THR A 520 -2.32 11.71 9.27
CA THR A 520 -3.06 11.11 8.15
C THR A 520 -3.09 9.59 8.28
N THR A 521 -3.99 8.92 7.57
CA THR A 521 -3.99 7.45 7.48
C THR A 521 -2.93 6.92 6.51
N SER A 522 -2.24 7.80 5.78
CA SER A 522 -1.14 7.41 4.89
C SER A 522 0.13 7.22 5.71
N ALA A 523 0.73 6.04 5.60
CA ALA A 523 2.03 5.76 6.18
C ALA A 523 3.19 6.44 5.42
N THR A 524 2.90 6.98 4.24
CA THR A 524 3.84 7.69 3.37
C THR A 524 3.64 9.20 3.47
N ARG A 525 4.73 9.96 3.66
CA ARG A 525 4.79 11.41 3.46
C ARG A 525 5.76 11.75 2.33
N VAL A 526 5.32 12.63 1.44
CA VAL A 526 6.11 13.17 0.33
C VAL A 526 6.64 14.55 0.73
N PHE A 527 7.90 14.84 0.38
CA PHE A 527 8.64 16.05 0.71
C PHE A 527 9.23 16.72 -0.54
N PRO A 528 8.84 17.98 -0.85
CA PRO A 528 7.67 18.71 -0.37
C PRO A 528 6.35 17.95 -0.61
N ARG A 529 5.23 18.40 -0.02
CA ARG A 529 3.94 17.73 -0.17
C ARG A 529 3.59 17.42 -1.64
N ILE A 530 2.94 16.28 -1.89
CA ILE A 530 2.54 15.89 -3.25
C ILE A 530 1.68 16.95 -3.96
N THR A 531 0.83 17.66 -3.21
CA THR A 531 0.03 18.78 -3.73
C THR A 531 0.88 19.95 -4.22
N ASP A 532 2.01 20.21 -3.56
CA ASP A 532 2.95 21.27 -3.95
C ASP A 532 3.70 20.87 -5.22
N LEU A 533 4.15 19.61 -5.31
CA LEU A 533 4.80 19.05 -6.49
C LEU A 533 3.89 19.05 -7.73
N VAL A 534 2.65 18.54 -7.59
CA VAL A 534 1.69 18.46 -8.70
C VAL A 534 1.32 19.85 -9.24
N ASN A 535 1.16 20.83 -8.35
CA ASN A 535 0.75 22.18 -8.71
C ASN A 535 1.93 23.09 -9.08
N GLY A 536 3.18 22.64 -8.93
CA GLY A 536 4.36 23.47 -9.12
C GLY A 536 4.41 24.66 -8.15
N THR A 537 3.89 24.48 -6.93
CA THR A 537 3.84 25.49 -5.88
C THR A 537 4.84 25.16 -4.77
N THR A 538 5.13 26.15 -3.94
CA THR A 538 5.93 25.94 -2.72
C THR A 538 5.16 26.48 -1.54
N THR A 539 4.84 25.59 -0.60
CA THR A 539 4.30 26.01 0.69
C THR A 539 5.44 26.47 1.59
N ILE A 540 5.21 27.55 2.34
CA ILE A 540 6.22 28.07 3.27
C ILE A 540 6.58 27.02 4.33
N GLY A 541 7.87 26.78 4.53
CA GLY A 541 8.34 25.69 5.41
C GLY A 541 8.28 24.31 4.78
N GLU A 542 8.23 24.20 3.44
CA GLU A 542 8.34 22.94 2.68
C GLU A 542 9.42 23.10 1.60
N HIS A 543 10.70 23.09 2.00
CA HIS A 543 11.81 23.39 1.09
C HIS A 543 12.62 22.14 0.75
N MET A 544 12.90 21.94 -0.54
CA MET A 544 13.87 20.93 -0.97
C MET A 544 15.27 21.29 -0.45
N PRO A 545 16.06 20.30 0.03
CA PRO A 545 17.40 20.56 0.51
C PRO A 545 18.33 20.90 -0.67
N THR A 546 19.12 21.98 -0.53
CA THR A 546 19.91 22.55 -1.65
C THR A 546 21.42 22.35 -1.52
N TYR A 547 21.89 21.75 -0.42
CA TYR A 547 23.31 21.52 -0.12
C TYR A 547 23.48 20.24 0.69
N SER A 548 24.72 19.76 0.81
CA SER A 548 25.04 18.56 1.59
C SER A 548 24.70 18.75 3.08
N ARG A 549 23.78 17.93 3.60
CA ARG A 549 23.37 17.94 5.02
C ARG A 549 22.80 16.58 5.43
N GLY A 550 22.78 16.32 6.73
CA GLY A 550 21.90 15.30 7.29
C GLY A 550 20.47 15.82 7.37
N LEU A 551 19.50 14.91 7.31
CA LEU A 551 18.12 15.16 7.67
C LEU A 551 17.63 14.02 8.57
N GLN A 552 17.09 14.37 9.73
CA GLN A 552 16.44 13.44 10.64
C GLN A 552 14.94 13.62 10.57
N PHE A 553 14.20 12.51 10.60
CA PHE A 553 12.74 12.53 10.65
C PHE A 553 12.24 11.57 11.71
N LYS A 554 11.18 11.95 12.41
CA LYS A 554 10.43 11.03 13.26
C LYS A 554 9.08 10.72 12.63
N CYS A 555 8.71 9.45 12.63
CA CYS A 555 7.37 9.00 12.32
C CYS A 555 6.65 8.65 13.62
N SER A 556 5.64 9.43 13.97
CA SER A 556 4.76 9.15 15.10
C SER A 556 3.52 8.40 14.64
N VAL A 557 3.08 7.41 15.40
CA VAL A 557 1.82 6.69 15.18
C VAL A 557 0.90 6.87 16.38
N ARG A 558 -0.38 7.15 16.09
CA ARG A 558 -1.47 7.23 17.05
C ARG A 558 -2.56 6.23 16.68
N ASP A 559 -3.12 5.52 17.64
CA ASP A 559 -4.27 4.61 17.44
C ASP A 559 -5.64 5.31 17.48
N ASN A 560 -5.68 6.58 17.86
CA ASN A 560 -6.89 7.39 17.98
C ASN A 560 -7.99 6.75 18.84
N ARG A 561 -7.61 6.05 19.91
CA ARG A 561 -8.58 5.49 20.85
C ARG A 561 -9.09 6.56 21.84
N ALA A 562 -10.41 6.71 21.91
CA ALA A 562 -11.06 7.60 22.85
C ALA A 562 -10.81 7.15 24.31
N GLY A 563 -10.39 8.09 25.17
CA GLY A 563 -10.18 7.84 26.60
C GLY A 563 -8.76 7.39 26.94
N GLY A 564 -7.81 7.61 26.05
CA GLY A 564 -6.38 7.34 26.23
C GLY A 564 -5.78 6.76 24.96
N GLY A 565 -5.44 7.64 24.02
CA GLY A 565 -4.84 7.26 22.74
C GLY A 565 -3.40 6.84 22.94
N ALA A 566 -3.02 5.68 22.39
CA ALA A 566 -1.64 5.25 22.45
C ALA A 566 -0.81 5.88 21.33
N PHE A 567 0.43 6.16 21.70
CA PHE A 567 1.42 6.86 20.90
C PHE A 567 2.71 6.05 20.90
N THR A 568 3.35 5.97 19.74
CA THR A 568 4.71 5.47 19.58
C THR A 568 5.42 6.27 18.47
N ASP A 569 6.74 6.29 18.47
CA ASP A 569 7.53 6.92 17.42
C ASP A 569 8.75 6.10 17.02
N ASP A 570 9.21 6.31 15.78
CA ASP A 570 10.49 5.80 15.28
C ASP A 570 11.27 6.91 14.55
N LEU A 571 12.59 6.85 14.64
CA LEU A 571 13.52 7.87 14.12
C LEU A 571 14.29 7.31 12.93
N ILE A 572 14.33 8.07 11.84
CA ILE A 572 15.13 7.78 10.67
C ILE A 572 16.08 8.92 10.37
N SER A 573 17.22 8.60 9.74
CA SER A 573 18.17 9.59 9.24
C SER A 573 18.49 9.30 7.78
N ILE A 574 18.48 10.35 6.96
CA ILE A 574 18.94 10.33 5.57
C ILE A 574 20.02 11.41 5.39
N SER A 575 20.77 11.32 4.29
CA SER A 575 21.78 12.31 3.93
C SER A 575 21.44 12.93 2.59
N VAL A 576 21.82 14.19 2.40
CA VAL A 576 21.71 14.91 1.13
C VAL A 576 23.12 15.05 0.55
N ASP A 577 23.31 14.71 -0.71
CA ASP A 577 24.51 15.04 -1.46
C ASP A 577 24.29 16.30 -2.31
N GLY A 578 24.99 17.37 -1.96
CA GLY A 578 24.96 18.64 -2.68
C GLY A 578 25.73 18.67 -4.01
N ASN A 579 26.45 17.61 -4.37
CA ASN A 579 27.14 17.51 -5.66
C ASN A 579 26.32 16.77 -6.72
N SER A 580 25.33 15.97 -6.30
CA SER A 580 24.38 15.28 -7.16
C SER A 580 23.05 16.03 -7.21
N GLY A 581 22.31 15.87 -8.31
CA GLY A 581 21.00 16.48 -8.52
C GLY A 581 21.00 17.81 -9.28
N PRO A 582 19.82 18.36 -9.60
CA PRO A 582 18.50 17.75 -9.35
C PRO A 582 18.26 16.53 -10.25
N PHE A 583 17.70 15.47 -9.70
CA PHE A 583 17.18 14.35 -10.50
C PHE A 583 15.85 14.78 -11.09
N VAL A 584 15.70 14.76 -12.42
CA VAL A 584 14.58 15.40 -13.11
C VAL A 584 14.02 14.56 -14.24
N VAL A 585 12.71 14.31 -14.25
CA VAL A 585 12.00 13.77 -15.42
C VAL A 585 12.07 14.80 -16.53
N THR A 586 12.59 14.44 -17.71
CA THR A 586 12.74 15.36 -18.84
C THR A 586 11.67 15.16 -19.90
N SER A 587 11.22 13.92 -20.14
CA SER A 587 10.13 13.61 -21.06
C SER A 587 9.43 12.28 -20.70
N PRO A 588 8.10 12.17 -20.86
CA PRO A 588 7.16 13.22 -21.22
C PRO A 588 6.85 14.15 -20.02
N ASN A 589 6.88 15.45 -20.28
CA ASN A 589 6.62 16.50 -19.30
C ASN A 589 5.39 17.36 -19.61
N SER A 590 4.82 17.18 -20.79
CA SER A 590 3.57 17.78 -21.30
C SER A 590 3.24 17.13 -22.66
N GLY A 591 2.14 17.53 -23.29
CA GLY A 591 1.79 17.10 -24.64
C GLY A 591 1.02 15.79 -24.66
N SER A 592 1.13 15.04 -25.77
CA SER A 592 0.41 13.77 -25.96
C SER A 592 1.35 12.65 -26.36
N ILE A 593 1.14 11.47 -25.80
CA ILE A 593 1.78 10.22 -26.21
C ILE A 593 0.69 9.19 -26.55
N PRO A 594 0.92 8.27 -27.51
CA PRO A 594 0.02 7.14 -27.70
C PRO A 594 0.14 6.16 -26.52
N ASN A 595 -0.91 5.39 -26.26
CA ASN A 595 -0.72 4.11 -25.56
C ASN A 595 0.13 3.15 -26.41
N GLY A 596 0.74 2.13 -25.79
CA GLY A 596 1.82 1.34 -26.41
C GLY A 596 3.22 1.83 -25.99
N PHE A 597 4.26 1.53 -26.76
CA PHE A 597 5.64 1.87 -26.38
C PHE A 597 5.90 3.37 -26.42
N ALA A 598 6.40 3.90 -25.29
CA ALA A 598 6.83 5.28 -25.16
C ALA A 598 8.21 5.35 -24.52
N THR A 599 9.04 6.30 -24.98
CA THR A 599 10.33 6.60 -24.35
C THR A 599 10.13 7.60 -23.22
N ILE A 600 10.59 7.21 -22.02
CA ILE A 600 10.66 8.06 -20.84
C ILE A 600 12.12 8.42 -20.63
N THR A 601 12.41 9.71 -20.42
CA THR A 601 13.77 10.21 -20.20
C THR A 601 13.84 11.04 -18.93
N TRP A 602 15.00 11.01 -18.28
CA TRP A 602 15.31 11.78 -17.07
C TRP A 602 16.77 12.22 -17.06
N ASP A 603 17.08 13.25 -16.28
CA ASP A 603 18.46 13.63 -15.97
C ASP A 603 18.95 12.81 -14.78
N VAL A 604 19.94 11.94 -15.02
CA VAL A 604 20.56 11.09 -13.99
C VAL A 604 21.22 11.95 -12.91
N ALA A 605 21.74 13.13 -13.27
CA ALA A 605 22.32 14.11 -12.37
C ALA A 605 23.34 13.56 -11.34
N GLY A 606 24.14 12.56 -11.73
CA GLY A 606 25.17 11.93 -10.89
C GLY A 606 24.64 11.00 -9.80
N THR A 607 23.35 10.68 -9.81
CA THR A 607 22.73 9.79 -8.81
C THR A 607 23.16 8.32 -8.94
N ASP A 608 23.64 7.92 -10.12
CA ASP A 608 24.16 6.59 -10.45
C ASP A 608 25.52 6.28 -9.81
N ALA A 609 26.20 7.30 -9.28
CA ALA A 609 27.51 7.18 -8.66
C ALA A 609 27.48 7.45 -7.15
N ALA A 610 28.56 7.06 -6.46
CA ALA A 610 28.75 7.42 -5.06
C ALA A 610 28.75 8.95 -4.90
N PRO A 611 28.08 9.50 -3.87
CA PRO A 611 27.56 8.80 -2.68
C PRO A 611 26.10 8.32 -2.78
N VAL A 612 25.34 8.68 -3.82
CA VAL A 612 23.93 8.29 -3.98
C VAL A 612 23.79 6.80 -4.35
N ASN A 613 24.65 6.30 -5.24
CA ASN A 613 24.74 4.88 -5.65
C ASN A 613 23.42 4.25 -6.14
N CYS A 614 22.58 5.03 -6.83
CA CYS A 614 21.32 4.56 -7.38
C CYS A 614 21.54 3.99 -8.80
N THR A 615 21.87 2.71 -8.91
CA THR A 615 22.18 2.07 -10.21
C THR A 615 20.94 1.75 -11.05
N THR A 616 19.77 1.62 -10.43
CA THR A 616 18.50 1.34 -11.11
C THR A 616 17.36 2.23 -10.64
N VAL A 617 16.31 2.35 -11.45
CA VAL A 617 15.10 3.15 -11.21
C VAL A 617 13.82 2.34 -11.48
N GLU A 618 12.74 2.79 -10.87
CA GLU A 618 11.37 2.38 -11.14
C GLU A 618 10.64 3.48 -11.92
N ILE A 619 9.81 3.10 -12.88
CA ILE A 619 9.00 4.03 -13.67
C ILE A 619 7.54 3.73 -13.39
N LEU A 620 6.82 4.72 -12.86
CA LEU A 620 5.42 4.60 -12.47
C LEU A 620 4.54 5.61 -13.22
N LEU A 621 3.27 5.24 -13.38
CA LEU A 621 2.24 6.00 -14.05
C LEU A 621 1.11 6.38 -13.08
N SER A 622 0.75 7.64 -13.13
CA SER A 622 -0.45 8.22 -12.54
C SER A 622 -1.48 8.49 -13.61
N THR A 623 -2.75 8.30 -13.29
CA THR A 623 -3.90 8.73 -14.13
C THR A 623 -4.74 9.81 -13.45
N ASP A 624 -4.44 10.17 -12.20
CA ASP A 624 -5.19 11.12 -11.38
C ASP A 624 -4.58 12.53 -11.35
N GLY A 625 -3.63 12.82 -12.24
CA GLY A 625 -2.93 14.10 -12.28
C GLY A 625 -1.64 14.15 -11.47
N GLY A 626 -1.17 13.02 -10.95
CA GLY A 626 0.08 12.88 -10.18
C GLY A 626 -0.09 12.85 -8.67
N TYR A 627 -1.31 12.67 -8.15
CA TYR A 627 -1.56 12.56 -6.71
C TYR A 627 -1.27 11.14 -6.19
N SER A 628 -1.43 10.14 -7.05
CA SER A 628 -1.03 8.75 -6.77
C SER A 628 -0.39 8.10 -8.01
N PHE A 629 0.45 7.09 -7.78
CA PHE A 629 1.18 6.36 -8.82
C PHE A 629 1.00 4.84 -8.66
N PRO A 630 -0.23 4.31 -8.84
CA PRO A 630 -0.52 2.90 -8.59
C PRO A 630 -0.01 1.94 -9.67
N THR A 631 0.34 2.43 -10.86
CA THR A 631 0.72 1.60 -12.01
C THR A 631 2.23 1.63 -12.19
N GLN A 632 2.91 0.52 -11.90
CA GLN A 632 4.33 0.34 -12.23
C GLN A 632 4.48 -0.07 -13.69
N LEU A 633 5.23 0.70 -14.47
CA LEU A 633 5.51 0.42 -15.88
C LEU A 633 6.80 -0.39 -16.08
N ALA A 634 7.80 -0.15 -15.24
CA ALA A 634 9.08 -0.88 -15.23
C ALA A 634 9.79 -0.76 -13.86
N SER A 635 10.62 -1.74 -13.53
CA SER A 635 11.54 -1.77 -12.38
C SER A 635 12.87 -2.40 -12.81
N GLY A 636 13.95 -2.25 -12.03
CA GLY A 636 15.27 -2.73 -12.44
C GLY A 636 15.87 -1.99 -13.64
N VAL A 637 15.30 -0.84 -14.03
CA VAL A 637 15.75 -0.07 -15.20
C VAL A 637 17.07 0.59 -14.86
N THR A 638 18.11 0.42 -15.67
CA THR A 638 19.40 1.09 -15.44
C THR A 638 19.22 2.61 -15.36
N ASN A 639 19.85 3.25 -14.39
CA ASN A 639 19.79 4.70 -14.20
C ASN A 639 20.72 5.43 -15.19
N ASP A 640 20.45 5.32 -16.49
CA ASP A 640 21.26 5.91 -17.58
C ASP A 640 20.55 7.05 -18.34
N GLY A 641 19.35 7.44 -17.89
CA GLY A 641 18.62 8.62 -18.34
C GLY A 641 17.53 8.36 -19.39
N SER A 642 17.33 7.11 -19.82
CA SER A 642 16.27 6.79 -20.79
C SER A 642 15.81 5.34 -20.70
N ALA A 643 14.50 5.12 -20.79
CA ALA A 643 13.93 3.79 -20.97
C ALA A 643 12.73 3.80 -21.90
N VAL A 644 12.55 2.71 -22.63
CA VAL A 644 11.31 2.47 -23.39
C VAL A 644 10.41 1.64 -22.50
N VAL A 645 9.21 2.14 -22.23
CA VAL A 645 8.21 1.46 -21.42
C VAL A 645 6.93 1.26 -22.21
N LEU A 646 6.16 0.26 -21.82
CA LEU A 646 4.84 0.03 -22.37
C LEU A 646 3.80 0.83 -21.58
N ILE A 647 3.10 1.74 -22.25
CA ILE A 647 1.94 2.44 -21.71
C ILE A 647 0.71 1.54 -21.88
N PRO A 648 -0.04 1.21 -20.80
CA PRO A 648 -1.27 0.41 -20.88
C PRO A 648 -2.30 1.00 -21.84
N ASP A 649 -3.25 0.19 -22.32
CA ASP A 649 -4.39 0.64 -23.16
C ASP A 649 -5.39 1.48 -22.35
N ILE A 650 -4.95 2.66 -21.96
CA ILE A 650 -5.72 3.68 -21.28
C ILE A 650 -5.72 4.94 -22.13
N THR A 651 -6.78 5.73 -22.02
CA THR A 651 -6.79 7.09 -22.53
C THR A 651 -7.11 8.03 -21.37
N THR A 652 -6.32 9.08 -21.23
CA THR A 652 -6.49 10.04 -20.14
C THR A 652 -5.85 11.37 -20.50
N THR A 653 -6.40 12.46 -19.99
CA THR A 653 -5.84 13.81 -20.13
C THR A 653 -5.03 14.24 -18.90
N THR A 654 -4.89 13.37 -17.90
CA THR A 654 -4.33 13.66 -16.58
C THR A 654 -3.18 12.73 -16.22
N ALA A 655 -2.50 12.11 -17.20
CA ALA A 655 -1.39 11.22 -16.89
C ALA A 655 -0.18 11.99 -16.37
N ARG A 656 0.56 11.39 -15.43
CA ARG A 656 1.90 11.83 -15.03
C ARG A 656 2.81 10.64 -14.80
N PHE A 657 4.11 10.82 -15.04
CA PHE A 657 5.12 9.79 -14.82
C PHE A 657 5.90 10.13 -13.56
N LYS A 658 6.23 9.12 -12.76
CA LYS A 658 7.19 9.21 -11.65
C LYS A 658 8.36 8.32 -11.98
N ILE A 659 9.57 8.85 -11.84
CA ILE A 659 10.80 8.07 -11.93
C ILE A 659 11.38 8.09 -10.52
N LYS A 660 11.51 6.92 -9.91
CA LYS A 660 11.94 6.75 -8.52
C LYS A 660 13.24 5.95 -8.49
N GLY A 661 14.20 6.36 -7.68
CA GLY A 661 15.41 5.56 -7.46
C GLY A 661 15.05 4.24 -6.78
N GLU A 662 15.41 3.11 -7.38
CA GLU A 662 15.10 1.80 -6.79
C GLU A 662 15.95 1.58 -5.53
N GLY A 663 15.32 1.06 -4.47
CA GLY A 663 15.95 0.97 -3.14
C GLY A 663 16.23 2.32 -2.47
N ASN A 664 15.79 3.44 -3.06
CA ASN A 664 16.01 4.79 -2.57
C ASN A 664 14.69 5.53 -2.31
N VAL A 665 14.77 6.65 -1.58
CA VAL A 665 13.60 7.47 -1.21
C VAL A 665 13.35 8.64 -2.16
N PHE A 666 14.32 8.99 -3.02
CA PHE A 666 14.19 10.13 -3.93
C PHE A 666 13.46 9.76 -5.24
N PHE A 667 12.78 10.72 -5.83
CA PHE A 667 12.10 10.57 -7.11
C PHE A 667 11.89 11.94 -7.77
N ASP A 668 11.44 11.94 -9.03
CA ASP A 668 10.82 13.11 -9.64
C ASP A 668 9.56 12.74 -10.42
N ILE A 669 8.70 13.73 -10.71
CA ILE A 669 7.46 13.55 -11.47
C ILE A 669 7.39 14.48 -12.69
N SER A 670 6.63 14.09 -13.70
CA SER A 670 6.30 14.98 -14.83
C SER A 670 5.74 16.32 -14.32
N ASN A 671 6.21 17.43 -14.88
CA ASN A 671 5.83 18.79 -14.48
C ASN A 671 4.38 19.17 -14.82
N SER A 672 3.76 18.49 -15.79
CA SER A 672 2.40 18.76 -16.22
C SER A 672 1.72 17.48 -16.69
N ASN A 673 0.39 17.54 -16.78
CA ASN A 673 -0.39 16.42 -17.30
C ASN A 673 0.01 16.11 -18.75
N VAL A 674 0.20 14.83 -19.02
CA VAL A 674 0.40 14.24 -20.34
C VAL A 674 -0.92 13.63 -20.79
N ILE A 675 -1.28 13.84 -22.06
CA ILE A 675 -2.45 13.21 -22.67
C ILE A 675 -2.01 11.87 -23.22
N ILE A 676 -2.58 10.78 -22.70
CA ILE A 676 -2.46 9.47 -23.32
C ILE A 676 -3.62 9.33 -24.31
N THR A 677 -3.29 9.33 -25.60
CA THR A 677 -4.24 9.14 -26.69
C THR A 677 -4.28 7.68 -27.11
N GLN A 678 -5.42 7.27 -27.66
CA GLN A 678 -5.50 5.98 -28.33
C GLN A 678 -4.44 5.93 -29.44
N GLY A 679 -3.67 4.84 -29.51
CA GLY A 679 -2.85 4.50 -30.67
C GLY A 679 -3.69 4.44 -31.95
N VAL A 680 -3.08 4.55 -33.12
CA VAL A 680 -3.81 4.70 -34.39
C VAL A 680 -4.64 3.44 -34.67
N GLY A 681 -5.95 3.51 -34.43
CA GLY A 681 -6.89 2.40 -34.62
C GLY A 681 -6.93 1.88 -36.06
N GLY A 682 -6.38 0.69 -36.26
CA GLY A 682 -6.56 -0.21 -37.40
C GLY A 682 -6.83 -1.63 -36.89
N SER A 683 -6.90 -2.63 -37.78
CA SER A 683 -6.82 -4.04 -37.38
C SER A 683 -5.40 -4.35 -36.88
N ASP A 684 -5.10 -3.84 -35.69
CA ASP A 684 -3.81 -3.89 -35.02
C ASP A 684 -3.78 -5.12 -34.11
N TRP A 685 -2.98 -6.10 -34.54
CA TRP A 685 -2.66 -7.30 -33.79
C TRP A 685 -1.19 -7.17 -33.42
N ASP A 686 -0.88 -7.02 -32.13
CA ASP A 686 0.49 -6.91 -31.64
C ASP A 686 0.58 -7.76 -30.37
N ILE A 687 1.37 -8.84 -30.41
CA ILE A 687 1.60 -9.71 -29.27
C ILE A 687 3.05 -9.63 -28.85
N ALA A 688 3.27 -9.23 -27.61
CA ALA A 688 4.60 -8.99 -27.10
C ALA A 688 4.94 -9.90 -25.92
N LEU A 689 6.23 -10.14 -25.74
CA LEU A 689 6.77 -10.62 -24.48
C LEU A 689 6.97 -9.43 -23.55
N GLN A 690 6.20 -9.37 -22.46
CA GLN A 690 6.33 -8.30 -21.45
C GLN A 690 7.56 -8.53 -20.57
N GLY A 691 7.89 -9.79 -20.29
CA GLY A 691 9.05 -10.16 -19.49
C GLY A 691 9.07 -11.64 -19.12
N VAL A 692 10.16 -12.04 -18.48
CA VAL A 692 10.29 -13.37 -17.87
C VAL A 692 10.56 -13.16 -16.39
N SER A 693 9.72 -13.75 -15.54
CA SER A 693 9.84 -13.72 -14.08
C SER A 693 10.08 -15.14 -13.54
N GLY A 694 10.21 -15.28 -12.22
CA GLY A 694 10.48 -16.58 -11.59
C GLY A 694 11.86 -17.17 -11.90
N LEU A 695 12.84 -16.30 -12.21
CA LEU A 695 14.23 -16.63 -12.54
C LEU A 695 15.15 -16.69 -11.30
N THR A 696 14.60 -16.43 -10.12
CA THR A 696 15.29 -16.60 -8.83
C THR A 696 14.88 -17.93 -8.23
N SER A 697 15.83 -18.66 -7.66
CA SER A 697 15.49 -19.86 -6.91
C SER A 697 14.74 -19.51 -5.62
N THR A 698 13.90 -20.44 -5.18
CA THR A 698 13.28 -20.38 -3.85
C THR A 698 14.18 -21.14 -2.88
N ASP A 699 14.38 -20.60 -1.68
CA ASP A 699 15.28 -21.15 -0.66
C ASP A 699 16.75 -21.28 -1.15
N CYS A 700 17.57 -22.13 -0.52
CA CYS A 700 18.93 -22.42 -0.97
C CYS A 700 19.04 -23.32 -2.22
N GLY A 701 17.91 -23.57 -2.90
CA GLY A 701 17.86 -24.44 -4.08
C GLY A 701 18.42 -23.77 -5.34
N THR A 702 18.58 -24.59 -6.38
CA THR A 702 18.95 -24.16 -7.74
C THR A 702 17.79 -24.31 -8.73
N ALA A 703 16.61 -24.66 -8.20
CA ALA A 703 15.37 -24.75 -8.95
C ALA A 703 14.74 -23.38 -9.16
N VAL A 704 14.39 -23.08 -10.41
CA VAL A 704 13.64 -21.89 -10.80
C VAL A 704 12.26 -22.27 -11.36
N SER A 705 11.32 -21.34 -11.30
CA SER A 705 9.97 -21.50 -11.83
C SER A 705 9.66 -20.38 -12.82
N PRO A 706 10.25 -20.41 -14.04
CA PRO A 706 10.14 -19.31 -14.98
C PRO A 706 8.69 -19.13 -15.44
N VAL A 707 8.27 -17.87 -15.51
CA VAL A 707 6.97 -17.47 -16.04
C VAL A 707 7.21 -16.48 -17.15
N ILE A 708 6.72 -16.78 -18.34
CA ILE A 708 6.79 -15.89 -19.50
C ILE A 708 5.49 -15.12 -19.57
N THR A 709 5.54 -13.81 -19.31
CA THR A 709 4.37 -12.94 -19.40
C THR A 709 4.21 -12.44 -20.82
N VAL A 710 3.09 -12.81 -21.45
CA VAL A 710 2.72 -12.42 -22.81
C VAL A 710 1.61 -11.38 -22.72
N VAL A 711 1.71 -10.30 -23.48
CA VAL A 711 0.74 -9.18 -23.45
C VAL A 711 0.21 -8.90 -24.84
N ASN A 712 -1.08 -8.59 -24.92
CA ASN A 712 -1.68 -8.05 -26.14
C ASN A 712 -1.51 -6.53 -26.19
N LEU A 713 -0.65 -6.05 -27.08
CA LEU A 713 -0.42 -4.62 -27.31
C LEU A 713 -1.31 -4.07 -28.44
N GLY A 714 -1.87 -4.95 -29.25
CA GLY A 714 -2.78 -4.59 -30.33
C GLY A 714 -4.19 -4.33 -29.81
N VAL A 715 -5.04 -3.78 -30.67
CA VAL A 715 -6.45 -3.48 -30.34
C VAL A 715 -7.36 -4.69 -30.52
N GLN A 716 -6.93 -5.68 -31.30
CA GLN A 716 -7.72 -6.88 -31.59
C GLN A 716 -7.55 -7.92 -30.48
N THR A 717 -8.65 -8.57 -30.09
CA THR A 717 -8.59 -9.62 -29.08
C THR A 717 -7.89 -10.85 -29.63
N ILE A 718 -6.79 -11.25 -28.99
CA ILE A 718 -6.03 -12.44 -29.36
C ILE A 718 -6.69 -13.66 -28.73
N THR A 719 -7.08 -14.62 -29.57
CA THR A 719 -7.71 -15.86 -29.11
C THR A 719 -6.75 -17.04 -29.04
N GLU A 720 -5.61 -16.94 -29.73
CA GLU A 720 -4.61 -18.01 -29.81
C GLU A 720 -3.22 -17.42 -30.13
N PHE A 721 -2.20 -17.95 -29.46
CA PHE A 721 -0.79 -17.71 -29.80
C PHE A 721 0.09 -18.88 -29.35
N THR A 722 1.32 -18.91 -29.87
CA THR A 722 2.32 -19.92 -29.56
C THR A 722 3.56 -19.26 -28.96
N THR A 723 3.99 -19.75 -27.80
CA THR A 723 5.24 -19.35 -27.13
C THR A 723 6.28 -20.45 -27.29
N THR A 724 7.45 -20.12 -27.82
CA THR A 724 8.61 -21.01 -27.94
C THR A 724 9.75 -20.50 -27.04
N TYR A 725 10.40 -21.36 -26.26
CA TYR A 725 11.49 -20.94 -25.38
C TYR A 725 12.61 -21.99 -25.24
N THR A 726 13.81 -21.54 -24.90
CA THR A 726 14.98 -22.35 -24.52
C THR A 726 15.53 -21.85 -23.20
N ILE A 727 15.92 -22.72 -22.28
CA ILE A 727 16.52 -22.36 -20.99
C ILE A 727 17.79 -23.19 -20.73
N GLY A 728 18.86 -22.57 -20.24
CA GLY A 728 20.08 -23.27 -19.82
C GLY A 728 20.80 -24.05 -20.93
N GLY A 729 20.57 -23.71 -22.21
CA GLY A 729 21.13 -24.45 -23.36
C GLY A 729 20.36 -25.72 -23.76
N GLY A 730 19.22 -26.02 -23.12
CA GLY A 730 18.33 -27.12 -23.50
C GLY A 730 17.59 -26.90 -24.84
N GLY A 731 16.98 -27.97 -25.35
CA GLY A 731 16.20 -27.93 -26.60
C GLY A 731 14.99 -26.99 -26.53
N ALA A 732 14.60 -26.42 -27.67
CA ALA A 732 13.47 -25.50 -27.76
C ALA A 732 12.14 -26.19 -27.43
N SER A 733 11.43 -25.65 -26.42
CA SER A 733 10.10 -26.09 -26.02
C SER A 733 9.04 -25.13 -26.56
N THR A 734 7.86 -25.63 -26.87
CA THR A 734 6.75 -24.82 -27.43
C THR A 734 5.46 -25.09 -26.69
N GLN A 735 4.74 -24.03 -26.33
CA GLN A 735 3.43 -24.06 -25.70
C GLN A 735 2.43 -23.24 -26.52
N THR A 736 1.21 -23.75 -26.66
CA THR A 736 0.11 -23.01 -27.31
C THR A 736 -0.87 -22.55 -26.26
N TRP A 737 -1.20 -21.27 -26.29
CA TRP A 737 -2.21 -20.67 -25.45
C TRP A 737 -3.49 -20.43 -26.25
N VAL A 738 -4.64 -20.78 -25.67
CA VAL A 738 -5.97 -20.51 -26.23
C VAL A 738 -6.82 -19.85 -25.15
N GLY A 739 -7.45 -18.72 -25.49
CA GLY A 739 -8.26 -17.96 -24.55
C GLY A 739 -8.83 -16.69 -25.16
N SER A 740 -8.97 -15.64 -24.36
CA SER A 740 -9.39 -14.31 -24.82
C SER A 740 -8.52 -13.25 -24.17
N LEU A 741 -7.49 -12.77 -24.87
CA LEU A 741 -6.56 -11.75 -24.39
C LEU A 741 -6.92 -10.43 -25.07
N THR A 742 -7.67 -9.59 -24.38
CA THR A 742 -8.04 -8.26 -24.89
C THR A 742 -6.87 -7.29 -24.80
N SER A 743 -6.93 -6.15 -25.51
CA SER A 743 -5.87 -5.14 -25.51
C SER A 743 -5.45 -4.74 -24.09
N GLY A 744 -4.15 -4.59 -23.87
CA GLY A 744 -3.53 -4.23 -22.60
C GLY A 744 -3.53 -5.34 -21.52
N MET A 745 -4.20 -6.47 -21.76
CA MET A 745 -4.16 -7.61 -20.84
C MET A 745 -2.93 -8.46 -21.10
N SER A 746 -2.37 -9.01 -20.02
CA SER A 746 -1.33 -10.03 -20.08
C SER A 746 -1.82 -11.38 -19.58
N VAL A 747 -1.11 -12.42 -19.98
CA VAL A 747 -1.27 -13.78 -19.48
C VAL A 747 0.10 -14.37 -19.20
N ASP A 748 0.17 -15.08 -18.08
CA ASP A 748 1.37 -15.77 -17.66
C ASP A 748 1.40 -17.19 -18.23
N ILE A 749 2.43 -17.47 -19.01
CA ILE A 749 2.74 -18.80 -19.53
C ILE A 749 3.77 -19.42 -18.59
N ALA A 750 3.27 -20.27 -17.69
CA ALA A 750 4.14 -21.07 -16.84
C ALA A 750 4.99 -22.00 -17.73
N VAL A 751 6.31 -21.94 -17.57
CA VAL A 751 7.24 -22.85 -18.26
C VAL A 751 7.11 -24.29 -17.75
N CYS A 752 6.32 -24.49 -16.69
CA CYS A 752 6.14 -25.74 -15.96
C CYS A 752 4.75 -26.36 -16.16
N PRO A 753 4.64 -27.61 -16.63
CA PRO A 753 3.38 -28.33 -16.61
C PRO A 753 3.15 -28.95 -15.21
N ASN A 754 2.13 -28.46 -14.49
CA ASN A 754 1.54 -29.03 -13.24
C ASN A 754 1.92 -28.43 -11.86
N GLY A 755 2.31 -27.16 -11.76
CA GLY A 755 2.14 -26.40 -10.50
C GLY A 755 3.07 -26.68 -9.32
N ASP A 756 4.23 -27.31 -9.52
CA ASP A 756 5.34 -27.39 -8.54
C ASP A 756 6.70 -26.97 -9.21
N GLN A 757 7.72 -26.67 -8.39
CA GLN A 757 9.10 -26.23 -8.74
C GLN A 757 9.69 -26.97 -9.96
N CYS A 758 10.20 -26.24 -10.95
CA CYS A 758 10.13 -26.75 -12.31
C CYS A 758 11.45 -27.14 -12.96
N ILE A 759 12.51 -26.38 -12.73
CA ILE A 759 13.77 -26.59 -13.45
C ILE A 759 14.94 -26.30 -12.52
N ASP A 760 15.60 -27.36 -12.06
CA ASP A 760 16.91 -27.27 -11.42
C ASP A 760 17.96 -27.02 -12.50
N LEU A 761 18.52 -25.82 -12.50
CA LEU A 761 19.52 -25.39 -13.48
C LEU A 761 20.95 -25.52 -12.93
N GLY A 762 21.12 -25.87 -11.65
CA GLY A 762 22.40 -25.76 -10.95
C GLY A 762 22.87 -24.30 -10.77
N PRO A 763 23.91 -24.08 -9.96
CA PRO A 763 24.45 -22.73 -9.75
C PRO A 763 25.22 -22.26 -10.99
N GLY A 764 25.06 -21.00 -11.37
CA GLY A 764 25.74 -20.44 -12.53
C GLY A 764 24.87 -19.45 -13.32
N THR A 765 25.46 -18.90 -14.38
CA THR A 765 24.76 -17.98 -15.29
C THR A 765 24.05 -18.77 -16.37
N HIS A 766 22.74 -18.59 -16.44
CA HIS A 766 21.82 -19.22 -17.37
C HIS A 766 21.17 -18.18 -18.27
N VAL A 767 20.72 -18.62 -19.45
CA VAL A 767 20.02 -17.77 -20.40
C VAL A 767 18.68 -18.41 -20.72
N ILE A 768 17.61 -17.60 -20.68
CA ILE A 768 16.31 -17.96 -21.23
C ILE A 768 16.03 -17.10 -22.46
N ASN A 769 15.87 -17.78 -23.60
CA ASN A 769 15.37 -17.15 -24.83
C ASN A 769 13.91 -17.53 -25.00
N ALA A 770 13.04 -16.57 -25.23
CA ALA A 770 11.62 -16.79 -25.50
C ALA A 770 11.22 -16.06 -26.79
N ASN A 771 10.26 -16.63 -27.50
CA ASN A 771 9.65 -16.10 -28.71
C ASN A 771 8.13 -16.32 -28.62
N VAL A 772 7.32 -15.36 -29.05
CA VAL A 772 5.86 -15.51 -29.18
C VAL A 772 5.40 -15.23 -30.62
N SER A 773 4.40 -15.98 -31.10
CA SER A 773 3.81 -15.79 -32.42
C SER A 773 2.30 -15.98 -32.39
N LEU A 774 1.56 -15.15 -33.14
CA LEU A 774 0.11 -15.23 -33.24
C LEU A 774 -0.37 -16.53 -33.92
N GLY A 775 -1.52 -17.05 -33.47
CA GLY A 775 -2.20 -18.20 -34.10
C GLY A 775 -2.77 -17.88 -35.49
N MET A 776 -3.08 -18.92 -36.28
CA MET A 776 -3.48 -18.79 -37.69
C MET A 776 -4.80 -18.03 -37.92
N GLY A 777 -5.58 -17.76 -36.87
CA GLY A 777 -6.83 -17.00 -36.91
C GLY A 777 -6.70 -15.49 -36.70
N SER A 778 -5.51 -14.99 -36.35
CA SER A 778 -5.21 -13.59 -36.09
C SER A 778 -4.66 -12.87 -37.34
N GLY A 779 -4.63 -11.53 -37.33
CA GLY A 779 -3.94 -10.74 -38.37
C GLY A 779 -2.41 -10.80 -38.23
N PRO A 780 -1.65 -10.16 -39.15
CA PRO A 780 -0.20 -10.08 -39.02
C PRO A 780 0.17 -9.32 -37.75
N ASP A 781 1.21 -9.77 -37.07
CA ASP A 781 1.79 -9.08 -35.94
C ASP A 781 2.47 -7.78 -36.42
N ASP A 782 2.04 -6.65 -35.88
CA ASP A 782 2.51 -5.33 -36.28
C ASP A 782 3.92 -5.01 -35.77
N ASN A 783 4.43 -5.73 -34.76
CA ASN A 783 5.75 -5.48 -34.19
C ASN A 783 6.54 -6.74 -33.78
N LEU A 784 7.02 -7.47 -34.77
CA LEU A 784 7.88 -8.65 -34.61
C LEU A 784 9.15 -8.47 -33.72
N SER A 785 9.54 -7.24 -33.40
CA SER A 785 10.72 -6.98 -32.55
C SER A 785 10.45 -7.17 -31.05
N ASN A 786 9.19 -7.08 -30.62
CA ASN A 786 8.79 -7.28 -29.22
C ASN A 786 8.40 -8.74 -28.92
N ASN A 787 8.42 -9.60 -29.94
CA ASN A 787 8.09 -11.02 -29.84
C ASN A 787 9.21 -11.86 -29.25
N VAL A 788 10.41 -11.30 -29.09
CA VAL A 788 11.61 -12.04 -28.69
C VAL A 788 12.18 -11.45 -27.39
N SER A 789 12.52 -12.33 -26.46
CA SER A 789 13.17 -11.98 -25.21
C SER A 789 14.42 -12.85 -25.02
N ASN A 790 15.48 -12.24 -24.50
CA ASN A 790 16.71 -12.93 -24.12
C ASN A 790 17.14 -12.40 -22.75
N ASN A 791 16.95 -13.21 -21.70
CA ASN A 791 17.31 -12.86 -20.33
C ASN A 791 18.46 -13.73 -19.84
N SER A 792 19.56 -13.11 -19.44
CA SER A 792 20.63 -13.76 -18.69
C SER A 792 20.35 -13.57 -17.20
N PHE A 793 20.42 -14.65 -16.43
CA PHE A 793 20.24 -14.63 -14.97
C PHE A 793 21.25 -15.56 -14.31
N THR A 794 21.57 -15.31 -13.05
CA THR A 794 22.46 -16.18 -12.28
C THR A 794 21.67 -16.85 -11.19
N VAL A 795 21.74 -18.17 -11.14
CA VAL A 795 21.24 -18.95 -10.02
C VAL A 795 22.40 -19.11 -9.04
N SER A 796 22.24 -18.58 -7.83
CA SER A 796 23.22 -18.73 -6.76
C SER A 796 22.80 -19.89 -5.87
N GLY A 797 23.61 -20.94 -5.82
CA GLY A 797 23.43 -22.00 -4.84
C GLY A 797 23.88 -21.56 -3.45
N GLY A 798 23.23 -22.09 -2.42
CA GLY A 798 23.57 -21.88 -1.02
C GLY A 798 23.38 -23.14 -0.20
N SER A 799 23.60 -23.02 1.10
CA SER A 799 23.23 -24.06 2.07
C SER A 799 22.44 -23.42 3.20
N ASP A 800 21.39 -24.10 3.64
CA ASP A 800 20.68 -23.69 4.85
C ASP A 800 21.63 -23.86 6.02
N VAL A 801 21.80 -22.81 6.80
CA VAL A 801 22.56 -22.86 8.05
C VAL A 801 21.66 -22.55 9.22
N THR A 802 21.93 -23.22 10.34
CA THR A 802 21.20 -23.02 11.59
C THR A 802 22.18 -22.66 12.70
N LEU A 803 22.01 -21.48 13.28
CA LEU A 803 22.71 -21.06 14.49
C LEU A 803 21.83 -21.38 15.69
N THR A 804 22.30 -22.28 16.53
CA THR A 804 21.73 -22.53 17.86
C THR A 804 22.57 -21.79 18.88
N LEU A 805 21.95 -20.97 19.72
CA LEU A 805 22.61 -20.17 20.74
C LEU A 805 21.94 -20.40 22.09
N LEU A 806 22.68 -20.92 23.07
CA LEU A 806 22.27 -21.01 24.48
C LEU A 806 22.84 -19.79 25.22
N THR A 807 21.98 -18.93 25.72
CA THR A 807 22.42 -17.77 26.51
C THR A 807 22.90 -18.19 27.90
N ASP A 808 23.80 -17.42 28.50
CA ASP A 808 24.21 -17.58 29.89
C ASP A 808 23.28 -16.81 30.86
N SER A 809 23.79 -16.38 32.01
CA SER A 809 23.02 -15.62 33.01
C SER A 809 22.76 -14.15 32.63
N TYR A 810 23.45 -13.59 31.62
CA TYR A 810 23.35 -12.19 31.20
C TYR A 810 23.17 -12.06 29.68
N PRO A 811 22.07 -12.59 29.10
CA PRO A 811 21.85 -12.68 27.65
C PRO A 811 21.91 -11.34 26.87
N GLY A 812 21.71 -10.20 27.54
CA GLY A 812 21.59 -8.87 26.92
C GLY A 812 22.89 -8.31 26.37
N GLU A 813 24.02 -8.94 26.69
CA GLU A 813 25.34 -8.53 26.20
C GLU A 813 25.81 -9.30 24.97
N THR A 814 25.16 -10.45 24.67
CA THR A 814 25.53 -11.30 23.54
C THR A 814 24.83 -10.86 22.25
N THR A 815 25.62 -10.55 21.22
CA THR A 815 25.16 -10.33 19.85
C THR A 815 26.05 -11.11 18.89
N TRP A 816 25.64 -11.31 17.64
CA TRP A 816 26.49 -11.96 16.65
C TRP A 816 26.19 -11.47 15.23
N SER A 817 27.16 -11.65 14.34
CA SER A 817 27.05 -11.35 12.92
C SER A 817 27.87 -12.32 12.07
N VAL A 818 27.39 -12.64 10.87
CA VAL A 818 28.16 -13.30 9.81
C VAL A 818 28.56 -12.26 8.77
N THR A 819 29.85 -12.21 8.46
CA THR A 819 30.41 -11.30 7.45
C THR A 819 31.02 -12.06 6.28
N ASP A 820 30.90 -11.51 5.07
CA ASP A 820 31.56 -12.02 3.87
C ASP A 820 33.06 -11.62 3.79
N ALA A 821 33.75 -12.07 2.75
CA ALA A 821 35.17 -11.75 2.52
C ALA A 821 35.47 -10.25 2.31
N ASN A 822 34.46 -9.43 2.01
CA ASN A 822 34.57 -7.98 1.85
C ASN A 822 34.22 -7.20 3.13
N GLY A 823 33.82 -7.91 4.20
CA GLY A 823 33.40 -7.32 5.47
C GLY A 823 31.94 -6.86 5.50
N LEU A 824 31.12 -7.24 4.51
CA LEU A 824 29.68 -6.99 4.51
C LEU A 824 28.99 -7.95 5.48
N VAL A 825 28.17 -7.42 6.38
CA VAL A 825 27.33 -8.24 7.27
C VAL A 825 26.15 -8.80 6.48
N ILE A 826 26.05 -10.13 6.40
CA ILE A 826 24.99 -10.82 5.65
C ILE A 826 23.92 -11.44 6.55
N TRP A 827 24.20 -11.60 7.84
CA TRP A 827 23.28 -12.17 8.82
C TRP A 827 23.70 -11.73 10.23
N SER A 828 22.77 -11.44 11.14
CA SER A 828 23.10 -10.99 12.51
C SER A 828 21.94 -11.20 13.48
N GLY A 829 22.23 -11.26 14.78
CA GLY A 829 21.21 -11.43 15.82
C GLY A 829 21.65 -10.97 17.22
N GLY A 830 20.70 -11.04 18.16
CA GLY A 830 20.80 -10.44 19.49
C GLY A 830 20.49 -8.92 19.50
N PRO A 831 20.52 -8.26 20.67
CA PRO A 831 20.75 -8.85 22.00
C PRO A 831 19.55 -9.69 22.49
N TYR A 832 19.79 -10.57 23.46
CA TYR A 832 18.79 -11.51 23.98
C TYR A 832 18.32 -11.13 25.39
N PHE A 833 17.13 -11.58 25.82
CA PHE A 833 16.52 -11.08 27.08
C PHE A 833 16.22 -12.15 28.13
N SER A 834 16.15 -13.42 27.76
CA SER A 834 15.92 -14.54 28.68
C SER A 834 17.22 -15.31 28.91
N SER A 835 17.61 -15.50 30.17
CA SER A 835 18.80 -16.26 30.57
C SER A 835 18.59 -17.77 30.37
N GLU A 836 19.67 -18.53 30.22
CA GLU A 836 19.64 -20.01 30.10
C GLU A 836 18.67 -20.54 29.03
N THR A 837 18.42 -19.74 27.98
CA THR A 837 17.44 -20.03 26.94
C THR A 837 18.14 -20.36 25.64
N VAL A 838 17.64 -21.36 24.92
CA VAL A 838 18.10 -21.72 23.58
C VAL A 838 17.31 -20.91 22.55
N TYR A 839 18.03 -20.18 21.71
CA TYR A 839 17.54 -19.52 20.51
C TYR A 839 18.04 -20.29 19.29
N THR A 840 17.20 -20.40 18.28
CA THR A 840 17.54 -21.06 17.02
C THR A 840 17.18 -20.12 15.89
N GLU A 841 18.20 -19.72 15.14
CA GLU A 841 18.08 -18.82 14.00
C GLU A 841 18.54 -19.59 12.76
N ALA A 842 17.80 -19.50 11.66
CA ALA A 842 18.13 -20.14 10.41
C ALA A 842 18.24 -19.11 9.29
N ALA A 843 19.20 -19.31 8.39
CA ALA A 843 19.38 -18.47 7.21
C ALA A 843 19.93 -19.28 6.04
N CYS A 844 19.61 -18.84 4.82
CA CYS A 844 20.27 -19.34 3.62
C CYS A 844 21.54 -18.52 3.36
N ILE A 845 22.70 -19.18 3.29
CA ILE A 845 23.98 -18.53 2.98
C ILE A 845 24.53 -19.09 1.67
N SER A 846 24.84 -18.21 0.71
CA SER A 846 25.43 -18.58 -0.58
C SER A 846 26.77 -19.28 -0.44
N TYR A 847 27.16 -20.13 -1.40
CA TYR A 847 28.50 -20.73 -1.41
C TYR A 847 29.59 -19.64 -1.34
N GLY A 848 30.55 -19.82 -0.44
CA GLY A 848 31.53 -18.79 -0.11
C GLY A 848 32.13 -18.97 1.28
N CYS A 849 33.13 -18.16 1.60
CA CYS A 849 33.75 -18.14 2.92
C CYS A 849 33.33 -16.89 3.69
N TYR A 850 33.00 -17.10 4.96
CA TYR A 850 32.42 -16.12 5.86
C TYR A 850 33.09 -16.19 7.23
N THR A 851 32.84 -15.19 8.07
CA THR A 851 33.25 -15.19 9.47
C THR A 851 32.03 -14.97 10.36
N LEU A 852 31.72 -15.93 11.24
CA LEU A 852 30.79 -15.73 12.35
C LEU A 852 31.52 -15.03 13.49
N SER A 853 31.11 -13.81 13.81
CA SER A 853 31.59 -13.02 14.93
C SER A 853 30.52 -12.99 16.02
N VAL A 854 30.84 -13.50 17.20
CA VAL A 854 29.98 -13.40 18.39
C VAL A 854 30.59 -12.36 19.33
N PHE A 855 29.81 -11.38 19.74
CA PHE A 855 30.23 -10.26 20.57
C PHE A 855 29.59 -10.34 21.95
N ASP A 856 30.39 -9.98 22.95
CA ASP A 856 29.92 -9.71 24.31
C ASP A 856 30.32 -8.28 24.70
N SER A 857 29.32 -7.45 24.97
CA SER A 857 29.52 -6.03 25.30
C SER A 857 30.17 -5.78 26.67
N TYR A 858 30.12 -6.75 27.60
CA TYR A 858 30.67 -6.61 28.94
C TYR A 858 32.11 -7.14 29.06
N GLY A 859 32.48 -8.08 28.20
CA GLY A 859 33.83 -8.53 27.94
C GLY A 859 34.29 -9.73 28.77
N ASP A 860 33.38 -10.52 29.33
CA ASP A 860 33.63 -11.80 30.00
C ASP A 860 33.24 -13.03 29.16
N GLY A 861 32.67 -12.82 27.98
CA GLY A 861 32.20 -13.86 27.06
C GLY A 861 30.79 -14.32 27.41
N MET A 862 30.46 -15.58 27.15
CA MET A 862 29.17 -16.19 27.48
C MET A 862 29.31 -17.11 28.70
N SER A 863 29.96 -16.66 29.76
CA SER A 863 30.23 -17.49 30.94
C SER A 863 30.22 -16.66 32.22
N TYR A 864 29.02 -16.52 32.82
CA TYR A 864 28.82 -15.79 34.06
C TYR A 864 28.09 -16.60 35.13
N GLY A 865 28.49 -16.43 36.39
CA GLY A 865 27.77 -16.99 37.55
C GLY A 865 27.83 -18.52 37.69
N GLY A 866 28.69 -19.21 36.95
CA GLY A 866 28.75 -20.68 36.90
C GLY A 866 27.81 -21.31 35.87
N VAL A 867 27.11 -20.48 35.08
CA VAL A 867 26.35 -20.86 33.90
C VAL A 867 27.18 -20.48 32.68
N THR A 868 27.43 -21.44 31.79
CA THR A 868 28.14 -21.20 30.54
C THR A 868 27.16 -21.36 29.40
N GLY A 869 26.99 -20.30 28.62
CA GLY A 869 26.25 -20.31 27.36
C GLY A 869 27.02 -21.05 26.27
N ASP A 870 26.37 -21.25 25.14
CA ASP A 870 26.90 -22.01 24.00
C ASP A 870 26.42 -21.39 22.69
N TYR A 871 27.14 -21.61 21.60
CA TYR A 871 26.62 -21.40 20.26
C TYR A 871 27.21 -22.40 19.28
N GLN A 872 26.40 -22.81 18.32
CA GLN A 872 26.77 -23.74 17.28
C GLN A 872 26.05 -23.38 15.99
N LEU A 873 26.82 -23.16 14.94
CA LEU A 873 26.37 -23.01 13.57
C LEU A 873 26.56 -24.35 12.84
N VAL A 874 25.48 -24.89 12.29
CA VAL A 874 25.49 -26.11 11.47
C VAL A 874 24.97 -25.85 10.07
N ASP A 875 25.43 -26.64 9.10
CA ASP A 875 24.83 -26.70 7.76
C ASP A 875 23.58 -27.62 7.73
N ALA A 876 22.92 -27.69 6.56
CA ALA A 876 21.76 -28.54 6.32
C ALA A 876 22.01 -30.05 6.54
N ALA A 877 23.26 -30.49 6.45
CA ALA A 877 23.67 -31.87 6.71
C ALA A 877 24.00 -32.13 8.19
N GLY A 878 23.96 -31.10 9.03
CA GLY A 878 24.28 -31.16 10.46
C GLY A 878 25.78 -31.09 10.74
N ASN A 879 26.63 -30.74 9.76
CA ASN A 879 28.05 -30.52 10.00
C ASN A 879 28.23 -29.19 10.73
N VAL A 880 29.09 -29.19 11.75
CA VAL A 880 29.40 -27.98 12.51
C VAL A 880 30.34 -27.08 11.70
N LEU A 881 29.85 -25.90 11.36
CA LEU A 881 30.58 -24.87 10.62
C LEU A 881 31.35 -23.94 11.56
N ALA A 882 30.74 -23.57 12.68
CA ALA A 882 31.35 -22.77 13.74
C ALA A 882 30.73 -23.14 15.09
N GLN A 883 31.51 -23.09 16.17
CA GLN A 883 31.00 -23.35 17.52
C GLN A 883 31.86 -22.66 18.57
N ILE A 884 31.31 -22.50 19.78
CA ILE A 884 32.02 -21.86 20.88
C ILE A 884 33.35 -22.56 21.20
N VAL A 885 34.35 -21.78 21.65
CA VAL A 885 35.62 -22.31 22.17
C VAL A 885 35.46 -22.64 23.67
N ASP A 886 36.02 -23.78 24.10
CA ASP A 886 35.91 -24.36 25.44
C ASP A 886 35.82 -23.33 26.60
N GLY A 887 34.67 -23.31 27.28
CA GLY A 887 34.44 -22.58 28.53
C GLY A 887 33.72 -21.22 28.42
N GLY A 888 33.39 -20.76 27.21
CA GLY A 888 32.59 -19.55 26.96
C GLY A 888 33.29 -18.21 27.24
N ALA A 889 34.52 -18.23 27.77
CA ALA A 889 35.26 -17.03 28.14
C ALA A 889 36.12 -16.47 27.00
N PHE A 890 35.49 -15.89 25.97
CA PHE A 890 36.18 -15.30 24.82
C PHE A 890 36.42 -13.78 24.94
N GLY A 891 36.04 -13.18 26.07
CA GLY A 891 36.16 -11.74 26.25
C GLY A 891 35.10 -11.00 25.45
N THR A 892 35.48 -10.00 24.65
CA THR A 892 34.52 -9.14 23.93
C THR A 892 34.07 -9.65 22.57
N GLN A 893 34.82 -10.58 21.95
CA GLN A 893 34.56 -11.07 20.60
C GLN A 893 35.17 -12.44 20.37
N ALA A 894 34.44 -13.32 19.69
CA ALA A 894 34.92 -14.57 19.13
C ALA A 894 34.61 -14.64 17.62
N ASP A 895 35.65 -14.77 16.81
CA ASP A 895 35.54 -14.90 15.36
C ASP A 895 35.81 -16.33 14.90
N HIS A 896 34.90 -16.87 14.10
CA HIS A 896 34.97 -18.22 13.54
C HIS A 896 34.83 -18.17 12.02
N PRO A 897 35.93 -18.33 11.27
CA PRO A 897 35.84 -18.46 9.83
C PRO A 897 35.22 -19.81 9.46
N PHE A 898 34.27 -19.80 8.53
CA PHE A 898 33.67 -21.00 7.95
C PHE A 898 33.46 -20.81 6.45
N CYS A 899 33.36 -21.91 5.71
CA CYS A 899 33.01 -21.85 4.29
C CYS A 899 31.80 -22.76 4.03
N ILE A 900 30.90 -22.30 3.17
CA ILE A 900 29.83 -23.11 2.60
C ILE A 900 30.35 -23.57 1.24
N GLU A 901 30.68 -24.86 1.15
CA GLU A 901 31.23 -25.47 -0.05
C GLU A 901 30.10 -26.01 -0.94
N SER A 902 30.26 -25.88 -2.26
CA SER A 902 29.35 -26.49 -3.23
C SER A 902 29.43 -28.02 -3.13
N PRO A 903 28.32 -28.77 -3.25
CA PRO A 903 28.35 -30.22 -3.26
C PRO A 903 29.22 -30.75 -4.42
N VAL A 904 29.99 -31.80 -4.14
CA VAL A 904 30.75 -32.54 -5.15
C VAL A 904 29.80 -33.44 -5.92
N ILE A 905 29.66 -33.20 -7.22
CA ILE A 905 28.84 -34.02 -8.13
C ILE A 905 29.82 -34.81 -8.99
N GLU A 906 29.88 -36.11 -8.75
CA GLU A 906 30.74 -37.05 -9.48
C GLU A 906 30.06 -37.44 -10.80
N GLY A 907 30.75 -37.25 -11.93
CA GLY A 907 30.25 -37.57 -13.26
C GLY A 907 31.25 -37.20 -14.35
N CYS A 908 30.97 -37.48 -15.63
CA CYS A 908 31.92 -37.19 -16.70
C CYS A 908 32.05 -35.67 -16.94
N THR A 909 33.25 -35.11 -16.77
CA THR A 909 33.53 -33.66 -16.95
C THR A 909 34.07 -33.28 -18.33
N ASP A 910 34.29 -34.23 -19.24
CA ASP A 910 34.77 -33.95 -20.61
C ASP A 910 33.60 -33.51 -21.51
N PRO A 911 33.53 -32.24 -21.96
CA PRO A 911 32.43 -31.74 -22.78
C PRO A 911 32.34 -32.39 -24.18
N ASN A 912 33.30 -33.22 -24.57
CA ASN A 912 33.26 -33.98 -25.83
C ASN A 912 32.81 -35.44 -25.65
N ALA A 913 32.54 -35.89 -24.42
CA ALA A 913 32.03 -37.22 -24.15
C ALA A 913 30.51 -37.29 -24.27
N THR A 914 29.98 -38.45 -24.66
CA THR A 914 28.54 -38.66 -24.91
C THR A 914 27.71 -38.60 -23.62
N ASN A 915 28.33 -38.96 -22.49
CA ASN A 915 27.75 -38.91 -21.15
C ASN A 915 28.29 -37.73 -20.33
N TYR A 916 28.75 -36.66 -21.00
CA TYR A 916 29.11 -35.41 -20.32
C TYR A 916 27.96 -34.95 -19.42
N ASP A 917 28.26 -34.79 -18.13
CA ASP A 917 27.33 -34.22 -17.17
C ASP A 917 27.74 -32.77 -16.89
N PRO A 918 26.96 -31.77 -17.36
CA PRO A 918 27.28 -30.37 -17.15
C PRO A 918 27.24 -29.95 -15.67
N ASN A 919 26.66 -30.77 -14.79
CA ASN A 919 26.62 -30.54 -13.35
C ASN A 919 27.75 -31.24 -12.60
N ALA A 920 28.52 -32.13 -13.24
CA ALA A 920 29.63 -32.82 -12.60
C ALA A 920 30.79 -31.86 -12.30
N THR A 921 31.20 -31.80 -11.04
CA THR A 921 32.32 -30.99 -10.55
C THR A 921 33.61 -31.80 -10.39
N VAL A 922 33.52 -33.14 -10.42
CA VAL A 922 34.65 -34.08 -10.35
C VAL A 922 34.44 -35.22 -11.35
N ASP A 923 35.50 -35.56 -12.10
CA ASP A 923 35.49 -36.67 -13.07
C ASP A 923 35.54 -38.03 -12.37
N ASP A 924 34.47 -38.81 -12.53
CA ASP A 924 34.35 -40.16 -11.96
C ASP A 924 34.98 -41.26 -12.84
N GLY A 925 35.53 -40.88 -14.00
CA GLY A 925 36.18 -41.78 -14.94
C GLY A 925 35.22 -42.55 -15.86
N THR A 926 33.96 -42.15 -15.92
CA THR A 926 32.94 -42.83 -16.76
C THR A 926 32.83 -42.29 -18.19
N CYS A 927 33.61 -41.27 -18.58
CA CYS A 927 33.54 -40.65 -19.92
C CYS A 927 33.73 -41.66 -21.07
N TYR A 928 32.79 -41.69 -22.03
CA TYR A 928 32.93 -42.46 -23.28
C TYR A 928 32.56 -41.70 -24.55
N ASN A 929 33.30 -41.98 -25.62
CA ASN A 929 33.22 -41.26 -26.90
C ASN A 929 31.99 -41.67 -27.73
N ALA A 930 31.49 -40.71 -28.50
CA ALA A 930 30.43 -40.91 -29.47
C ALA A 930 30.90 -41.82 -30.62
N THR A 931 30.10 -42.85 -30.92
CA THR A 931 30.19 -43.71 -32.11
C THR A 931 29.00 -43.34 -33.00
N PRO A 932 29.21 -42.47 -34.02
CA PRO A 932 28.12 -41.94 -34.84
C PRO A 932 27.56 -42.98 -35.81
N GLY A 933 26.24 -43.03 -35.95
CA GLY A 933 25.51 -43.86 -36.93
C GLY A 933 24.03 -43.97 -36.57
N CYS A 934 23.19 -44.54 -37.44
CA CYS A 934 21.76 -44.63 -37.17
C CYS A 934 21.45 -45.54 -35.98
N THR A 935 20.83 -45.00 -34.92
CA THR A 935 20.54 -45.72 -33.67
C THR A 935 19.12 -46.29 -33.57
N ASP A 936 18.26 -46.02 -34.55
CA ASP A 936 16.89 -46.53 -34.58
C ASP A 936 16.82 -47.92 -35.22
N SER A 937 16.40 -48.92 -34.45
CA SER A 937 16.29 -50.31 -34.90
C SER A 937 15.25 -50.57 -35.99
N ASN A 938 14.37 -49.60 -36.26
CA ASN A 938 13.37 -49.67 -37.32
C ASN A 938 13.82 -48.98 -38.62
N ALA A 939 14.98 -48.33 -38.62
CA ALA A 939 15.54 -47.71 -39.82
C ALA A 939 16.26 -48.74 -40.70
N CYS A 940 16.23 -48.53 -42.01
CA CYS A 940 16.83 -49.37 -43.03
C CYS A 940 18.37 -49.48 -42.93
N ASN A 941 19.02 -48.54 -42.25
CA ASN A 941 20.47 -48.50 -42.05
C ASN A 941 20.87 -48.44 -40.56
N TYR A 942 20.06 -49.03 -39.67
CA TYR A 942 20.38 -49.21 -38.26
C TYR A 942 21.77 -49.83 -38.05
N ASP A 943 22.61 -49.21 -37.22
CA ASP A 943 23.91 -49.73 -36.78
C ASP A 943 23.88 -50.04 -35.28
N VAL A 944 24.05 -51.32 -34.94
CA VAL A 944 24.05 -51.82 -33.56
C VAL A 944 25.25 -51.33 -32.73
N LEU A 945 26.32 -50.84 -33.38
CA LEU A 945 27.50 -50.29 -32.70
C LEU A 945 27.42 -48.77 -32.53
N ALA A 946 26.46 -48.10 -33.18
CA ALA A 946 26.24 -46.67 -33.00
C ALA A 946 25.58 -46.41 -31.65
N ASN A 947 26.14 -45.44 -30.91
CA ASN A 947 25.56 -44.96 -29.64
C ASN A 947 25.14 -43.48 -29.72
N THR A 948 25.34 -42.85 -30.88
CA THR A 948 25.03 -41.45 -31.14
C THR A 948 24.42 -41.37 -32.54
N ASP A 949 23.18 -40.91 -32.65
CA ASP A 949 22.52 -40.75 -33.96
C ASP A 949 23.15 -39.59 -34.74
N ASP A 950 23.61 -39.86 -35.95
CA ASP A 950 24.22 -38.87 -36.84
C ASP A 950 23.23 -38.32 -37.87
N GLY A 951 21.94 -38.65 -37.74
CA GLY A 951 20.89 -38.23 -38.65
C GLY A 951 20.92 -38.97 -39.99
N SER A 952 21.70 -40.06 -40.10
CA SER A 952 21.75 -40.89 -41.30
C SER A 952 20.59 -41.87 -41.43
N CYS A 953 19.69 -41.99 -40.43
CA CYS A 953 18.58 -42.93 -40.47
C CYS A 953 17.66 -42.74 -41.69
N THR A 954 17.50 -43.80 -42.46
CA THR A 954 16.65 -43.90 -43.64
C THR A 954 15.52 -44.88 -43.36
N TYR A 955 14.30 -44.56 -43.76
CA TYR A 955 13.10 -45.37 -43.48
C TYR A 955 12.43 -45.81 -44.78
N PRO A 956 11.61 -46.87 -44.75
CA PRO A 956 10.79 -47.25 -45.89
C PRO A 956 9.88 -46.08 -46.34
N PRO A 957 9.67 -45.90 -47.65
CA PRO A 957 8.93 -44.76 -48.20
C PRO A 957 7.42 -44.76 -47.89
N GLY A 958 6.90 -45.79 -47.22
CA GLY A 958 5.50 -45.86 -46.78
C GLY A 958 5.25 -47.03 -45.82
N PRO A 959 4.14 -47.02 -45.07
CA PRO A 959 3.84 -48.01 -44.02
C PRO A 959 3.60 -49.43 -44.53
N PHE A 960 3.34 -49.60 -45.82
CA PHE A 960 3.11 -50.89 -46.49
C PHE A 960 4.24 -51.25 -47.47
N LEU A 961 5.34 -50.50 -47.43
CA LEU A 961 6.51 -50.69 -48.30
C LEU A 961 7.71 -51.14 -47.47
N ASP A 962 8.59 -51.94 -48.05
CA ASP A 962 9.88 -52.29 -47.45
C ASP A 962 10.96 -51.22 -47.73
N CYS A 963 12.16 -51.43 -47.20
CA CYS A 963 13.31 -50.52 -47.38
C CYS A 963 13.79 -50.38 -48.84
N ALA A 964 13.31 -51.21 -49.77
CA ALA A 964 13.55 -51.09 -51.20
C ALA A 964 12.38 -50.40 -51.93
N GLY A 965 11.34 -49.98 -51.21
CA GLY A 965 10.13 -49.38 -51.75
C GLY A 965 9.19 -50.38 -52.43
N MET A 966 9.32 -51.67 -52.14
CA MET A 966 8.43 -52.71 -52.66
C MET A 966 7.28 -52.96 -51.69
N CYS A 967 6.10 -53.26 -52.23
CA CYS A 967 4.95 -53.56 -51.39
C CYS A 967 5.13 -54.84 -50.57
N LEU A 968 4.76 -54.78 -49.30
CA LEU A 968 4.82 -55.91 -48.36
C LEU A 968 3.71 -56.94 -48.61
N PHE A 969 2.56 -56.51 -49.13
CA PHE A 969 1.41 -57.36 -49.49
C PHE A 969 0.74 -56.84 -50.78
N ASP A 970 1.02 -57.55 -51.89
CA ASP A 970 0.49 -57.30 -53.24
C ASP A 970 0.03 -58.66 -53.78
N ALA A 971 -1.29 -58.92 -53.66
CA ALA A 971 -1.87 -60.23 -53.88
C ALA A 971 -2.01 -60.60 -55.36
N ASP A 972 -2.15 -59.62 -56.26
CA ASP A 972 -2.33 -59.85 -57.69
C ASP A 972 -1.12 -59.45 -58.56
N GLY A 973 -0.13 -58.79 -57.95
CA GLY A 973 1.21 -58.56 -58.48
C GLY A 973 1.33 -57.35 -59.40
N ASP A 974 0.41 -56.38 -59.31
CA ASP A 974 0.37 -55.21 -60.18
C ASP A 974 1.24 -54.03 -59.69
N GLY A 975 1.78 -54.13 -58.48
CA GLY A 975 2.67 -53.14 -57.87
C GLY A 975 1.98 -52.08 -57.01
N VAL A 976 0.66 -52.18 -56.80
CA VAL A 976 -0.09 -51.42 -55.79
C VAL A 976 -0.32 -52.32 -54.57
N CYS A 977 -0.24 -51.77 -53.36
CA CYS A 977 -0.55 -52.55 -52.16
C CYS A 977 -2.04 -52.80 -52.03
N ASP A 978 -2.44 -54.00 -51.61
CA ASP A 978 -3.84 -54.43 -51.47
C ASP A 978 -4.69 -53.40 -50.68
N GLU A 979 -4.13 -52.78 -49.65
CA GLU A 979 -4.83 -51.77 -48.83
C GLU A 979 -5.10 -50.43 -49.55
N ASN A 980 -4.49 -50.22 -50.71
CA ASN A 980 -4.52 -48.98 -51.50
C ASN A 980 -5.30 -49.14 -52.82
N GLU A 981 -5.94 -50.28 -53.06
CA GLU A 981 -6.66 -50.55 -54.31
C GLU A 981 -8.07 -49.95 -54.37
N ILE A 982 -8.51 -49.60 -55.59
CA ILE A 982 -9.84 -49.05 -55.89
C ILE A 982 -10.61 -50.04 -56.80
N PRO A 983 -11.67 -50.71 -56.30
CA PRO A 983 -12.46 -51.66 -57.11
C PRO A 983 -13.39 -50.97 -58.10
N GLY A 984 -13.36 -51.36 -59.38
CA GLY A 984 -14.25 -50.79 -60.41
C GLY A 984 -14.13 -51.44 -61.79
N CYS A 985 -15.08 -51.17 -62.70
CA CYS A 985 -15.04 -51.74 -64.05
C CYS A 985 -13.92 -51.09 -64.87
N GLN A 986 -12.91 -51.88 -65.25
CA GLN A 986 -11.75 -51.40 -66.02
C GLN A 986 -11.91 -51.51 -67.55
N ASP A 987 -13.10 -51.92 -68.05
CA ASP A 987 -13.35 -52.02 -69.50
C ASP A 987 -13.90 -50.70 -70.06
N PRO A 988 -13.14 -49.98 -70.93
CA PRO A 988 -13.55 -48.68 -71.47
C PRO A 988 -14.77 -48.72 -72.39
N THR A 989 -15.28 -49.90 -72.73
CA THR A 989 -16.47 -50.08 -73.56
C THR A 989 -17.75 -50.30 -72.74
N ALA A 990 -17.65 -50.40 -71.42
CA ALA A 990 -18.78 -50.52 -70.51
C ALA A 990 -19.38 -49.14 -70.17
N CYS A 991 -20.70 -49.09 -69.98
CA CYS A 991 -21.42 -47.88 -69.57
C CYS A 991 -21.04 -47.41 -68.14
N ASN A 992 -20.44 -48.28 -67.30
CA ASN A 992 -19.96 -47.94 -65.96
C ASN A 992 -18.42 -48.05 -65.82
N TYR A 993 -17.68 -47.82 -66.92
CA TYR A 993 -16.21 -47.77 -66.90
C TYR A 993 -15.68 -46.74 -65.92
N ASP A 994 -14.72 -47.14 -65.07
CA ASP A 994 -13.96 -46.27 -64.18
C ASP A 994 -12.47 -46.37 -64.51
N PHE A 995 -11.88 -45.24 -64.90
CA PHE A 995 -10.49 -45.17 -65.34
C PHE A 995 -9.48 -45.13 -64.19
N VAL A 996 -9.93 -44.94 -62.94
CA VAL A 996 -9.06 -44.96 -61.74
C VAL A 996 -9.16 -46.25 -60.94
N ALA A 997 -9.95 -47.23 -61.42
CA ALA A 997 -10.04 -48.53 -60.79
C ALA A 997 -8.72 -49.30 -60.96
N THR A 998 -8.15 -49.76 -59.85
CA THR A 998 -6.95 -50.61 -59.82
C THR A 998 -7.29 -52.08 -59.55
N ASP A 999 -8.50 -52.40 -59.06
CA ASP A 999 -8.98 -53.78 -58.82
C ASP A 999 -10.22 -54.11 -59.69
N PRO A 1000 -10.27 -55.25 -60.43
CA PRO A 1000 -11.36 -55.58 -61.36
C PRO A 1000 -12.74 -55.77 -60.71
N GLY A 1001 -13.64 -54.81 -60.99
CA GLY A 1001 -15.08 -54.85 -60.66
C GLY A 1001 -16.02 -55.27 -61.80
N SER A 1002 -17.33 -55.28 -61.55
CA SER A 1002 -18.36 -55.72 -62.53
C SER A 1002 -18.71 -54.65 -63.58
N CYS A 1003 -18.75 -55.03 -64.85
CA CYS A 1003 -19.02 -54.14 -66.01
C CYS A 1003 -20.44 -54.31 -66.59
N VAL A 1004 -21.07 -53.19 -66.99
CA VAL A 1004 -22.44 -53.09 -67.55
C VAL A 1004 -22.40 -52.48 -68.95
N PHE A 1005 -23.11 -53.06 -69.93
CA PHE A 1005 -23.09 -52.63 -71.35
C PHE A 1005 -24.50 -52.26 -71.88
N ALA A 1006 -24.57 -51.44 -72.94
CA ALA A 1006 -25.82 -51.00 -73.57
C ALA A 1006 -26.48 -52.11 -74.43
N LEU A 1007 -27.81 -52.02 -74.62
CA LEU A 1007 -28.59 -52.94 -75.46
C LEU A 1007 -28.50 -52.55 -76.95
N PRO A 1008 -28.51 -53.52 -77.90
CA PRO A 1008 -28.43 -53.23 -79.33
C PRO A 1008 -29.56 -52.29 -79.82
N GLY A 1009 -29.20 -51.20 -80.52
CA GLY A 1009 -30.14 -50.19 -81.05
C GLY A 1009 -30.46 -49.02 -80.10
N TYR A 1010 -29.85 -49.00 -78.91
CA TYR A 1010 -30.00 -47.95 -77.91
C TYR A 1010 -28.63 -47.47 -77.41
N ASN A 1011 -28.54 -46.20 -77.01
CA ASN A 1011 -27.37 -45.71 -76.28
C ASN A 1011 -27.41 -46.11 -74.78
N CYS A 1012 -26.36 -45.83 -74.01
CA CYS A 1012 -26.27 -46.13 -72.56
C CYS A 1012 -27.35 -45.44 -71.70
N GLU A 1013 -28.17 -44.56 -72.28
CA GLU A 1013 -29.30 -43.87 -71.64
C GLU A 1013 -30.67 -44.44 -72.05
N GLY A 1014 -30.71 -45.42 -72.97
CA GLY A 1014 -31.95 -46.08 -73.41
C GLY A 1014 -32.73 -45.35 -74.50
N VAL A 1015 -32.08 -44.52 -75.34
CA VAL A 1015 -32.72 -43.78 -76.44
C VAL A 1015 -32.53 -44.49 -77.79
N ALA A 1016 -33.60 -44.60 -78.60
CA ALA A 1016 -33.60 -45.23 -79.93
C ALA A 1016 -33.04 -44.30 -81.02
N LEU A 1017 -32.24 -44.85 -81.94
CA LEU A 1017 -31.38 -44.06 -82.84
C LEU A 1017 -32.02 -43.66 -84.19
N CYS A 1018 -33.24 -44.13 -84.56
CA CYS A 1018 -33.84 -43.86 -85.88
C CYS A 1018 -35.39 -43.76 -85.87
N PRO A 1019 -35.99 -42.57 -85.73
CA PRO A 1019 -37.45 -42.43 -85.52
C PRO A 1019 -38.34 -42.60 -86.77
N LEU A 1020 -37.78 -42.52 -87.98
CA LEU A 1020 -38.53 -42.52 -89.25
C LEU A 1020 -38.58 -43.89 -89.96
N ASP A 1021 -37.93 -44.90 -89.39
CA ASP A 1021 -38.05 -46.31 -89.80
C ASP A 1021 -39.27 -46.93 -89.10
N LEU A 1022 -40.44 -46.75 -89.72
CA LEU A 1022 -41.74 -47.11 -89.13
C LEU A 1022 -41.94 -48.63 -89.04
N ASN A 1023 -41.23 -49.40 -89.85
CA ASN A 1023 -41.30 -50.86 -89.83
C ASN A 1023 -40.13 -51.53 -89.08
N ASN A 1024 -39.20 -50.73 -88.55
CA ASN A 1024 -38.03 -51.12 -87.75
C ASN A 1024 -37.12 -52.15 -88.44
N ASN A 1025 -36.97 -52.07 -89.76
CA ASN A 1025 -36.08 -52.97 -90.51
C ASN A 1025 -34.66 -52.42 -90.71
N GLY A 1026 -34.38 -51.24 -90.16
CA GLY A 1026 -33.09 -50.55 -90.20
C GLY A 1026 -32.91 -49.65 -91.42
N ALA A 1027 -33.94 -49.40 -92.23
CA ALA A 1027 -33.85 -48.54 -93.41
C ALA A 1027 -35.14 -47.74 -93.64
N ILE A 1028 -35.02 -46.47 -93.99
CA ILE A 1028 -36.16 -45.64 -94.41
C ILE A 1028 -36.39 -45.91 -95.90
N GLU A 1029 -37.34 -46.78 -96.24
CA GLU A 1029 -37.53 -47.24 -97.62
C GLU A 1029 -39.00 -47.28 -98.08
N VAL A 1030 -39.26 -47.91 -99.25
CA VAL A 1030 -40.62 -47.99 -99.82
C VAL A 1030 -41.61 -48.57 -98.80
N GLY A 1031 -41.15 -49.51 -97.95
CA GLY A 1031 -41.97 -50.12 -96.90
C GLY A 1031 -42.60 -49.09 -95.97
N ASP A 1032 -41.81 -48.12 -95.52
CA ASP A 1032 -42.26 -47.06 -94.61
C ASP A 1032 -43.13 -46.02 -95.32
N LEU A 1033 -42.79 -45.68 -96.57
CA LEU A 1033 -43.62 -44.79 -97.39
C LEU A 1033 -45.01 -45.40 -97.66
N LEU A 1034 -45.09 -46.73 -97.82
CA LEU A 1034 -46.37 -47.42 -97.99
C LEU A 1034 -47.22 -47.41 -96.72
N ILE A 1035 -46.60 -47.37 -95.53
CA ILE A 1035 -47.32 -47.23 -94.26
C ILE A 1035 -47.96 -45.84 -94.16
N ILE A 1036 -47.24 -44.77 -94.54
CA ILE A 1036 -47.80 -43.41 -94.57
C ILE A 1036 -48.90 -43.29 -95.63
N LEU A 1037 -48.71 -43.87 -96.82
CA LEU A 1037 -49.72 -43.84 -97.88
C LEU A 1037 -50.99 -44.65 -97.52
N ALA A 1038 -50.85 -45.73 -96.76
CA ALA A 1038 -51.99 -46.50 -96.26
C ALA A 1038 -52.85 -45.70 -95.28
N ASP A 1039 -52.23 -44.81 -94.50
CA ASP A 1039 -52.88 -43.94 -93.54
C ASP A 1039 -53.25 -42.56 -94.12
N PHE A 1040 -53.06 -42.30 -95.42
CA PHE A 1040 -53.27 -40.97 -96.00
C PHE A 1040 -54.70 -40.45 -95.82
N GLY A 1041 -54.84 -39.29 -95.17
CA GLY A 1041 -56.13 -38.70 -94.79
C GLY A 1041 -56.68 -39.19 -93.44
N CYS A 1042 -55.95 -40.01 -92.70
CA CYS A 1042 -56.27 -40.40 -91.34
C CYS A 1042 -56.14 -39.20 -90.39
N THR A 1043 -57.07 -39.09 -89.42
CA THR A 1043 -57.14 -37.94 -88.48
C THR A 1043 -57.25 -38.38 -87.02
N ASN A 1044 -56.97 -39.64 -86.70
CA ASN A 1044 -56.99 -40.14 -85.32
C ASN A 1044 -56.15 -41.42 -85.17
N ALA A 1045 -55.12 -41.36 -84.31
CA ALA A 1045 -54.21 -42.46 -83.97
C ALA A 1045 -53.55 -43.15 -85.19
N CYS A 1046 -52.99 -42.35 -86.09
CA CYS A 1046 -52.40 -42.79 -87.33
C CYS A 1046 -50.92 -43.11 -87.13
N ASN A 1047 -50.46 -44.29 -87.56
CA ASN A 1047 -49.04 -44.65 -87.45
C ASN A 1047 -48.19 -43.91 -88.50
N GLY A 1048 -48.82 -43.40 -89.56
CA GLY A 1048 -48.18 -42.59 -90.59
C GLY A 1048 -48.03 -41.09 -90.29
N ASP A 1049 -48.44 -40.62 -89.11
CA ASP A 1049 -48.29 -39.21 -88.68
C ASP A 1049 -46.88 -38.99 -88.09
N VAL A 1050 -45.91 -38.78 -88.97
CA VAL A 1050 -44.48 -38.69 -88.59
C VAL A 1050 -44.07 -37.30 -88.13
N ASN A 1051 -44.88 -36.27 -88.38
CA ASN A 1051 -44.63 -34.93 -87.87
C ASN A 1051 -45.38 -34.62 -86.56
N GLY A 1052 -46.32 -35.49 -86.17
CA GLY A 1052 -47.07 -35.41 -84.92
C GLY A 1052 -48.16 -34.32 -84.91
N ASP A 1053 -48.62 -33.87 -86.08
CA ASP A 1053 -49.66 -32.84 -86.19
C ASP A 1053 -51.09 -33.39 -86.07
N GLY A 1054 -51.22 -34.72 -85.97
CA GLY A 1054 -52.46 -35.45 -85.75
C GLY A 1054 -53.19 -35.87 -87.02
N VAL A 1055 -52.68 -35.52 -88.21
CA VAL A 1055 -53.31 -35.85 -89.49
C VAL A 1055 -52.28 -36.30 -90.53
N VAL A 1056 -52.52 -37.43 -91.21
CA VAL A 1056 -51.59 -37.87 -92.27
C VAL A 1056 -51.91 -37.15 -93.57
N THR A 1057 -51.03 -36.25 -93.97
CA THR A 1057 -51.20 -35.41 -95.17
C THR A 1057 -50.00 -35.53 -96.11
N VAL A 1058 -49.99 -34.71 -97.17
CA VAL A 1058 -48.84 -34.64 -98.09
C VAL A 1058 -47.57 -34.22 -97.34
N SER A 1059 -47.69 -33.51 -96.21
CA SER A 1059 -46.53 -33.09 -95.42
C SER A 1059 -45.79 -34.30 -94.82
N ASP A 1060 -46.49 -35.32 -94.35
CA ASP A 1060 -45.92 -36.56 -93.80
C ASP A 1060 -45.24 -37.40 -94.85
N ILE A 1061 -45.84 -37.46 -96.05
CA ILE A 1061 -45.22 -38.08 -97.22
C ILE A 1061 -43.91 -37.34 -97.56
N LEU A 1062 -43.90 -36.01 -97.51
CA LEU A 1062 -42.70 -35.24 -97.80
C LEU A 1062 -41.60 -35.44 -96.74
N ASN A 1063 -41.97 -35.64 -95.48
CA ASN A 1063 -41.00 -35.91 -94.39
C ASN A 1063 -40.31 -37.27 -94.55
N ILE A 1064 -41.03 -38.31 -94.98
CA ILE A 1064 -40.36 -39.58 -95.24
C ILE A 1064 -39.56 -39.53 -96.54
N LEU A 1065 -40.06 -38.82 -97.56
CA LEU A 1065 -39.34 -38.65 -98.82
C LEU A 1065 -38.05 -37.84 -98.67
N SER A 1066 -37.95 -36.94 -97.68
CA SER A 1066 -36.72 -36.18 -97.43
C SER A 1066 -35.57 -37.04 -96.88
N SER A 1067 -35.89 -38.18 -96.26
CA SER A 1067 -34.91 -39.11 -95.68
C SER A 1067 -34.97 -40.50 -96.33
N PHE A 1068 -35.61 -40.59 -97.51
CA PHE A 1068 -35.83 -41.85 -98.21
C PHE A 1068 -34.52 -42.42 -98.76
N GLY A 1069 -34.20 -43.64 -98.35
CA GLY A 1069 -32.97 -44.36 -98.68
C GLY A 1069 -31.86 -44.27 -97.64
N GLU A 1070 -32.11 -43.65 -96.47
CA GLU A 1070 -31.16 -43.65 -95.35
C GLU A 1070 -31.25 -44.94 -94.52
N PHE A 1071 -30.09 -45.45 -94.07
CA PHE A 1071 -29.98 -46.60 -93.19
C PHE A 1071 -29.71 -46.15 -91.76
N CYS A 1072 -30.43 -46.72 -90.80
CA CYS A 1072 -30.27 -46.46 -89.39
C CYS A 1072 -28.99 -47.16 -88.87
N GLN A 1073 -27.96 -46.40 -88.47
CA GLN A 1073 -26.74 -46.94 -87.81
C GLN A 1073 -26.81 -46.78 -86.30
#